data_AF-A0A9D6TME7-F1
#
_entry.id   AF-A0A9D6TME7-F1
#
_cell.length_a   1.000
_cell.length_b   1.000
_cell.length_c   1.000
_cell.angle_alpha   90.00
_cell.angle_beta   90.00
_cell.angle_gamma   90.00
#
_symmetry.space_group_name_H-M   'P 1'
#
loop_
_entity.id
_entity.type
_entity.pdbx_description
1 polymer ?
#
loop_
_entity_poly.entity_id
_entity_poly.type
_entity_poly.pdbx_seq_one_letter_code
_entity_poly.pdbx_strand_id
1 'polypeptide(L)'
;MKSKIEITTAGLLACSLALGVPPAHASSHMDAPLVTRDPAANTTDVYAFLNTRNGVKYLEVALGVYPHQEPGIGPNKYNFDDGVLYQIFLSRGADLATGADSVAYQFQFSTAYKTQDSILQSYVGVVAANGDSSQNLTQTYTVTKVVGGTATVLGTGTVPPNNQGIATPKYNRGNDGSQAARDGVATESGLDEYTAGAIANLGGGYRAFAGQRDDGFFADIHAIFDLLALRSGAGNTFDSQGGYNLHMIVLEIPVSDIGGDQQVVGVYATTSRRATTVLTDGSGSAGATATGNWVQIGRQGNPLFCEAFVAIKDKDLYNRTKPTSDAALFKKYSDNPELAALINALVLKGNVAPTTNRADLSAIFIPDLIKVDLSTVAARKAGGGANHPALADDTGFSRLGVFGGDVLESPLAGHPFRLPGSAIGADATKSYVPGGWPNGRRFGDDVVDIGVTAVISDLRAIPLTIRSADGIDNVSSNDAIYHKVFPYAATPHNGRNSAHNPKSAYSPLLNISARGVAGTGANALIGAFILRGTQPVQVLVRALGASLGQFGVTGQLADTAIDLYQGTTLLQTNDDWRTPAQGGASAAAITATGMAPLSDSDSAILITLPPGAYSTIVRGKNNATGIAIVEAFLAQ
;
A
#
# COMPACT_ATOMS: atom_id res chain seq x y z
N MET A 1 -28.18 -65.54 -3.44
CA MET A 1 -29.36 -64.83 -3.97
C MET A 1 -29.20 -63.35 -3.72
N LYS A 2 -29.25 -62.55 -4.80
CA LYS A 2 -29.67 -61.12 -4.91
C LYS A 2 -28.99 -60.07 -3.99
N SER A 3 -28.52 -58.91 -4.43
CA SER A 3 -28.53 -58.24 -5.75
C SER A 3 -27.61 -57.02 -5.71
N LYS A 4 -26.98 -56.74 -6.85
CA LYS A 4 -26.15 -55.57 -7.22
C LYS A 4 -26.94 -54.26 -7.27
N ILE A 5 -26.25 -53.12 -7.12
CA ILE A 5 -26.34 -51.96 -8.02
C ILE A 5 -24.91 -51.44 -8.29
N GLU A 6 -24.61 -51.21 -9.56
CA GLU A 6 -23.30 -50.94 -10.17
C GLU A 6 -23.00 -49.43 -10.21
N ILE A 7 -21.71 -49.06 -10.02
CA ILE A 7 -21.17 -47.73 -10.34
C ILE A 7 -20.54 -47.83 -11.72
N THR A 8 -21.03 -47.04 -12.67
CA THR A 8 -20.54 -46.99 -14.05
C THR A 8 -19.36 -46.03 -14.14
N THR A 9 -18.18 -46.55 -14.46
CA THR A 9 -16.98 -45.74 -14.77
C THR A 9 -17.04 -45.31 -16.23
N ALA A 10 -17.40 -44.05 -16.49
CA ALA A 10 -17.18 -43.44 -17.79
C ALA A 10 -15.76 -42.84 -17.80
N GLY A 11 -14.86 -43.46 -18.56
CA GLY A 11 -13.51 -42.96 -18.76
C GLY A 11 -13.53 -41.63 -19.52
N LEU A 12 -13.12 -40.55 -18.85
CA LEU A 12 -12.62 -39.37 -19.55
C LEU A 12 -11.14 -39.58 -19.82
N LEU A 13 -10.83 -39.68 -21.12
CA LEU A 13 -9.48 -39.63 -21.64
C LEU A 13 -8.90 -38.24 -21.35
N ALA A 14 -8.17 -38.10 -20.26
CA ALA A 14 -7.40 -36.91 -19.97
C ALA A 14 -6.20 -36.86 -20.91
N CYS A 15 -6.35 -36.19 -22.06
CA CYS A 15 -5.22 -35.70 -22.83
C CYS A 15 -4.50 -34.64 -21.98
N SER A 16 -3.52 -35.08 -21.21
CA SER A 16 -2.54 -34.24 -20.55
C SER A 16 -1.68 -33.53 -21.59
N LEU A 17 -2.15 -32.38 -22.09
CA LEU A 17 -1.25 -31.33 -22.56
C LEU A 17 -0.64 -30.70 -21.31
N ALA A 18 0.48 -31.25 -20.89
CA ALA A 18 1.44 -30.56 -20.04
C ALA A 18 2.03 -29.40 -20.86
N LEU A 19 1.27 -28.30 -20.99
CA LEU A 19 1.86 -26.99 -21.22
C LEU A 19 2.53 -26.64 -19.91
N GLY A 20 3.86 -26.78 -19.86
CA GLY A 20 4.66 -26.21 -18.79
C GLY A 20 4.38 -24.72 -18.77
N VAL A 21 3.57 -24.30 -17.81
CA VAL A 21 3.33 -22.90 -17.51
C VAL A 21 4.63 -22.39 -16.91
N PRO A 22 5.38 -21.48 -17.58
CA PRO A 22 6.48 -20.81 -16.90
C PRO A 22 5.90 -20.06 -15.70
N PRO A 23 6.61 -19.98 -14.57
CA PRO A 23 6.16 -19.16 -13.45
C PRO A 23 5.88 -17.75 -13.96
N ALA A 24 4.64 -17.30 -13.80
CA ALA A 24 4.29 -15.91 -14.05
C ALA A 24 5.03 -15.09 -13.00
N HIS A 25 6.00 -14.28 -13.42
CA HIS A 25 6.58 -13.25 -12.57
C HIS A 25 5.54 -12.13 -12.45
N ALA A 26 4.80 -12.12 -11.33
CA ALA A 26 3.93 -11.01 -10.95
C ALA A 26 4.75 -9.71 -10.86
N SER A 27 4.30 -8.60 -11.45
CA SER A 27 5.04 -7.35 -11.33
C SER A 27 4.18 -6.10 -11.41
N SER A 28 4.08 -5.37 -10.29
CA SER A 28 3.85 -3.92 -10.24
C SER A 28 5.08 -3.10 -9.85
N HIS A 29 6.19 -3.77 -9.50
CA HIS A 29 7.42 -3.17 -8.97
C HIS A 29 8.68 -3.91 -9.51
N MET A 30 8.54 -4.69 -10.59
CA MET A 30 9.58 -5.56 -11.17
C MET A 30 9.34 -5.72 -12.67
N ASP A 31 9.16 -4.59 -13.36
CA ASP A 31 8.38 -4.47 -14.59
C ASP A 31 9.00 -5.10 -15.83
N ALA A 32 10.30 -5.41 -15.80
CA ALA A 32 10.99 -6.17 -16.84
C ALA A 32 12.03 -7.14 -16.25
N PRO A 33 12.25 -8.31 -16.89
CA PRO A 33 13.15 -9.36 -16.37
C PRO A 33 14.55 -8.86 -16.00
N LEU A 34 15.16 -7.97 -16.79
CA LEU A 34 16.55 -7.56 -16.53
C LEU A 34 16.67 -6.56 -15.38
N VAL A 35 15.72 -5.64 -15.22
CA VAL A 35 15.80 -4.62 -14.15
C VAL A 35 15.53 -5.22 -12.77
N THR A 36 14.79 -6.35 -12.69
CA THR A 36 14.61 -7.10 -11.42
C THR A 36 15.93 -7.54 -10.77
N ARG A 37 17.01 -7.65 -11.55
CA ARG A 37 18.34 -8.03 -11.09
C ARG A 37 19.16 -6.85 -10.57
N ASP A 38 18.65 -5.62 -10.71
CA ASP A 38 19.27 -4.38 -10.23
C ASP A 38 18.25 -3.57 -9.38
N PRO A 39 17.98 -3.99 -8.13
CA PRO A 39 16.93 -3.39 -7.32
C PRO A 39 17.06 -1.86 -7.16
N ALA A 40 18.27 -1.33 -6.98
CA ALA A 40 18.49 0.09 -6.78
C ALA A 40 18.18 0.94 -8.02
N ALA A 41 18.21 0.35 -9.22
CA ALA A 41 17.80 0.99 -10.46
C ALA A 41 16.37 0.63 -10.90
N ASN A 42 15.70 -0.28 -10.19
CA ASN A 42 14.35 -0.70 -10.52
C ASN A 42 13.34 0.39 -10.13
N THR A 43 12.67 0.95 -11.14
CA THR A 43 11.65 1.98 -10.98
C THR A 43 10.33 1.36 -10.56
N THR A 44 9.62 2.03 -9.67
CA THR A 44 8.29 1.59 -9.25
C THR A 44 7.23 2.46 -9.90
N ASP A 45 7.18 3.73 -9.50
CA ASP A 45 6.12 4.65 -9.87
C ASP A 45 6.64 6.05 -10.14
N VAL A 46 5.94 6.72 -11.05
CA VAL A 46 6.08 8.16 -11.27
C VAL A 46 4.80 8.84 -10.85
N TYR A 47 4.94 9.96 -10.14
CA TYR A 47 3.85 10.85 -9.77
C TYR A 47 4.09 12.21 -10.41
N ALA A 48 3.02 12.86 -10.86
CA ALA A 48 3.08 14.21 -11.38
C ALA A 48 1.75 14.93 -11.15
N PHE A 49 1.72 16.02 -10.39
CA PHE A 49 0.49 16.76 -10.13
C PHE A 49 0.76 18.21 -9.76
N LEU A 50 -0.25 19.08 -9.89
CA LEU A 50 -0.11 20.49 -9.55
C LEU A 50 -0.30 20.75 -8.07
N ASN A 51 0.50 21.66 -7.53
CA ASN A 51 0.34 22.22 -6.20
C ASN A 51 0.48 23.75 -6.25
N THR A 52 0.05 24.43 -5.20
CA THR A 52 0.30 25.86 -5.00
C THR A 52 0.88 26.08 -3.61
N ARG A 53 1.99 26.82 -3.54
CA ARG A 53 2.65 27.19 -2.28
C ARG A 53 2.95 28.69 -2.31
N ASN A 54 2.47 29.41 -1.30
CA ASN A 54 2.64 30.86 -1.18
C ASN A 54 2.24 31.64 -2.45
N GLY A 55 1.16 31.23 -3.11
CA GLY A 55 0.66 31.84 -4.34
C GLY A 55 1.46 31.49 -5.61
N VAL A 56 2.52 30.68 -5.51
CA VAL A 56 3.29 30.19 -6.65
C VAL A 56 2.81 28.79 -7.03
N LYS A 57 2.63 28.56 -8.33
CA LYS A 57 2.18 27.29 -8.89
C LYS A 57 3.38 26.39 -9.19
N TYR A 58 3.28 25.14 -8.77
CA TYR A 58 4.33 24.14 -8.91
C TYR A 58 3.80 22.88 -9.58
N LEU A 59 4.63 22.28 -10.42
CA LEU A 59 4.49 20.89 -10.81
C LEU A 59 5.30 20.04 -9.83
N GLU A 60 4.62 19.23 -9.05
CA GLU A 60 5.22 18.23 -8.18
C GLU A 60 5.48 16.98 -9.02
N VAL A 61 6.71 16.47 -9.01
CA VAL A 61 7.06 15.19 -9.63
C VAL A 61 7.75 14.28 -8.63
N ALA A 62 7.47 12.98 -8.68
CA ALA A 62 8.16 11.99 -7.88
C ALA A 62 8.51 10.75 -8.67
N LEU A 63 9.59 10.09 -8.27
CA LEU A 63 10.06 8.80 -8.76
C LEU A 63 10.30 7.87 -7.56
N GLY A 64 9.57 6.76 -7.51
CA GLY A 64 9.85 5.63 -6.64
C GLY A 64 10.85 4.66 -7.28
N VAL A 65 11.81 4.19 -6.49
CA VAL A 65 12.82 3.19 -6.88
C VAL A 65 13.12 2.25 -5.72
N TYR A 66 13.84 1.17 -6.00
CA TYR A 66 14.28 0.23 -4.99
C TYR A 66 13.09 -0.36 -4.22
N PRO A 67 12.23 -1.12 -4.91
CA PRO A 67 10.97 -1.68 -4.39
C PRO A 67 11.17 -2.69 -3.26
N HIS A 68 10.09 -2.96 -2.53
CA HIS A 68 10.01 -4.04 -1.53
C HIS A 68 11.13 -3.96 -0.48
N GLN A 69 11.36 -2.77 0.07
CA GLN A 69 12.30 -2.63 1.17
C GLN A 69 11.67 -3.14 2.44
N GLU A 70 12.16 -4.29 2.91
CA GLU A 70 11.84 -4.84 4.21
C GLU A 70 12.36 -3.90 5.31
N PRO A 71 11.48 -3.25 6.10
CA PRO A 71 11.92 -2.32 7.13
C PRO A 71 12.90 -2.96 8.14
N GLY A 72 12.76 -4.26 8.43
CA GLY A 72 13.49 -4.97 9.48
C GLY A 72 14.84 -5.60 9.12
N ILE A 73 15.39 -5.37 7.92
CA ILE A 73 16.52 -6.17 7.39
C ILE A 73 17.91 -5.99 8.07
N GLY A 74 18.01 -5.27 9.20
CA GLY A 74 19.30 -4.99 9.86
C GLY A 74 20.08 -3.84 9.19
N PRO A 75 21.31 -3.47 9.67
CA PRO A 75 21.92 -2.19 9.32
C PRO A 75 22.07 -2.02 7.81
N ASN A 76 21.44 -0.97 7.28
CA ASN A 76 20.58 -1.02 6.10
C ASN A 76 21.28 -1.28 4.76
N LYS A 77 20.84 -2.38 4.11
CA LYS A 77 21.05 -2.71 2.69
C LYS A 77 20.59 -1.58 1.75
N TYR A 78 19.52 -0.89 2.11
CA TYR A 78 18.83 0.04 1.22
C TYR A 78 19.47 1.42 1.26
N ASN A 79 20.13 1.80 0.17
CA ASN A 79 20.66 3.13 -0.06
C ASN A 79 20.38 3.49 -1.53
N PHE A 80 20.32 4.78 -1.87
CA PHE A 80 20.43 5.16 -3.28
C PHE A 80 21.80 4.72 -3.79
N ASP A 81 21.88 4.21 -5.02
CA ASP A 81 23.14 3.68 -5.54
C ASP A 81 23.91 4.80 -6.26
N ASP A 82 25.12 5.10 -5.79
CA ASP A 82 26.02 6.13 -6.35
C ASP A 82 26.34 5.90 -7.84
N GLY A 83 26.20 4.67 -8.33
CA GLY A 83 26.41 4.28 -9.72
C GLY A 83 25.16 4.32 -10.60
N VAL A 84 24.00 4.73 -10.09
CA VAL A 84 22.78 4.95 -10.87
C VAL A 84 22.58 6.45 -11.12
N LEU A 85 22.32 6.81 -12.37
CA LEU A 85 21.79 8.12 -12.72
C LEU A 85 20.25 8.03 -12.73
N TYR A 86 19.62 8.69 -11.77
CA TYR A 86 18.17 8.81 -11.67
C TYR A 86 17.72 10.09 -12.39
N GLN A 87 16.71 9.99 -13.26
CA GLN A 87 16.28 11.12 -14.07
C GLN A 87 14.76 11.24 -14.13
N ILE A 88 14.26 12.47 -14.06
CA ILE A 88 12.87 12.82 -14.38
C ILE A 88 12.89 13.75 -15.59
N PHE A 89 12.10 13.43 -16.61
CA PHE A 89 12.03 14.16 -17.86
C PHE A 89 10.69 14.87 -18.02
N LEU A 90 10.71 16.04 -18.65
CA LEU A 90 9.52 16.76 -19.09
C LEU A 90 9.50 16.91 -20.61
N SER A 91 8.38 16.54 -21.23
CA SER A 91 8.03 16.86 -22.62
C SER A 91 7.07 18.05 -22.63
N ARG A 92 7.37 19.09 -23.42
CA ARG A 92 6.61 20.35 -23.46
C ARG A 92 6.31 20.76 -24.89
N GLY A 93 5.24 21.53 -25.09
CA GLY A 93 4.89 22.06 -26.41
C GLY A 93 4.81 20.97 -27.47
N ALA A 94 5.54 21.13 -28.58
CA ALA A 94 5.54 20.16 -29.68
C ALA A 94 6.12 18.78 -29.30
N ASP A 95 7.01 18.73 -28.29
CA ASP A 95 7.64 17.48 -27.85
C ASP A 95 6.66 16.56 -27.12
N LEU A 96 5.54 17.09 -26.61
CA LEU A 96 4.51 16.30 -25.94
C LEU A 96 3.93 15.22 -26.87
N ALA A 97 3.72 15.54 -28.14
CA ALA A 97 3.12 14.64 -29.12
C ALA A 97 4.03 13.47 -29.47
N THR A 98 5.35 13.68 -29.46
CA THR A 98 6.35 12.65 -29.78
C THR A 98 6.89 11.98 -28.53
N GLY A 99 6.80 12.59 -27.36
CA GLY A 99 7.48 12.14 -26.14
C GLY A 99 8.99 12.41 -26.16
N ALA A 100 9.41 13.45 -26.90
CA ALA A 100 10.79 13.91 -26.86
C ALA A 100 11.09 14.64 -25.54
N ASP A 101 12.36 14.57 -25.12
CA ASP A 101 12.82 15.14 -23.86
C ASP A 101 13.10 16.63 -24.03
N SER A 102 12.27 17.50 -23.47
CA SER A 102 12.50 18.95 -23.50
C SER A 102 13.37 19.43 -22.33
N VAL A 103 13.25 18.77 -21.18
CA VAL A 103 13.96 19.07 -19.93
C VAL A 103 14.24 17.76 -19.20
N ALA A 104 15.42 17.62 -18.60
CA ALA A 104 15.72 16.52 -17.69
C ALA A 104 16.21 17.06 -16.33
N TYR A 105 15.80 16.42 -15.25
CA TYR A 105 16.30 16.66 -13.90
C TYR A 105 17.04 15.40 -13.45
N GLN A 106 18.33 15.54 -13.21
CA GLN A 106 19.24 14.46 -12.84
C GLN A 106 19.53 14.50 -11.34
N PHE A 107 19.40 13.34 -10.70
CA PHE A 107 19.80 13.11 -9.32
C PHE A 107 20.99 12.14 -9.31
N GLN A 108 22.10 12.58 -8.75
CA GLN A 108 23.31 11.77 -8.55
C GLN A 108 23.64 11.77 -7.06
N PHE A 109 23.81 10.57 -6.51
CA PHE A 109 24.03 10.35 -5.08
C PHE A 109 25.50 10.09 -4.78
N SER A 110 25.91 10.41 -3.56
CA SER A 110 27.22 10.09 -3.03
C SER A 110 27.10 9.63 -1.59
N THR A 111 27.69 8.47 -1.31
CA THR A 111 27.69 7.81 -0.01
C THR A 111 29.03 8.04 0.71
N ALA A 112 28.96 8.35 2.00
CA ALA A 112 30.12 8.49 2.87
C ALA A 112 29.89 7.79 4.22
N TYR A 113 31.00 7.35 4.82
CA TYR A 113 31.04 6.82 6.18
C TYR A 113 31.85 7.75 7.09
N LYS A 114 31.37 7.97 8.32
CA LYS A 114 32.11 8.75 9.33
C LYS A 114 33.27 7.96 9.93
N THR A 115 33.07 6.65 10.08
CA THR A 115 34.12 5.70 10.44
C THR A 115 33.90 4.39 9.71
N GLN A 116 34.98 3.85 9.17
CA GLN A 116 35.04 2.49 8.60
C GLN A 116 35.71 1.50 9.55
N ASP A 117 36.22 1.98 10.69
CA ASP A 117 36.84 1.18 11.75
C ASP A 117 35.78 0.64 12.73
N SER A 118 34.64 0.18 12.19
CA SER A 118 33.52 -0.33 12.97
C SER A 118 32.68 -1.31 12.14
N ILE A 119 32.09 -2.30 12.80
CA ILE A 119 31.09 -3.18 12.19
C ILE A 119 29.72 -2.49 12.00
N LEU A 120 29.53 -1.33 12.65
CA LEU A 120 28.27 -0.59 12.62
C LEU A 120 28.18 0.23 11.34
N GLN A 121 27.53 -0.34 10.32
CA GLN A 121 27.44 0.27 8.99
C GLN A 121 26.67 1.60 8.99
N SER A 122 25.37 1.58 9.32
CA SER A 122 24.52 2.78 9.18
C SER A 122 24.51 3.68 10.41
N TYR A 123 24.52 3.11 11.61
CA TYR A 123 24.32 3.85 12.87
C TYR A 123 25.28 3.39 13.97
N VAL A 124 26.00 4.33 14.57
CA VAL A 124 26.87 4.10 15.75
C VAL A 124 26.23 4.54 17.07
N GLY A 125 25.00 5.04 16.99
CA GLY A 125 24.19 5.48 18.13
C GLY A 125 22.76 5.79 17.72
N VAL A 126 21.99 6.40 18.62
CA VAL A 126 20.67 6.96 18.28
C VAL A 126 20.88 8.27 17.53
N VAL A 127 20.32 8.35 16.33
CA VAL A 127 20.31 9.56 15.52
C VAL A 127 19.33 10.56 16.15
N ALA A 128 19.81 11.76 16.43
CA ALA A 128 19.05 12.91 16.87
C ALA A 128 18.74 13.85 15.70
N ALA A 129 19.60 13.94 14.68
CA ALA A 129 19.36 14.76 13.50
C ALA A 129 20.04 14.16 12.26
N ASN A 130 19.55 14.51 11.07
CA ASN A 130 20.14 14.07 9.80
C ASN A 130 21.64 14.39 9.77
N GLY A 131 22.45 13.36 9.51
CA GLY A 131 23.89 13.47 9.39
C GLY A 131 24.63 13.79 10.69
N ASP A 132 24.03 13.59 11.87
CA ASP A 132 24.74 13.74 13.15
C ASP A 132 25.76 12.62 13.40
N SER A 133 26.59 12.74 14.44
CA SER A 133 27.68 11.78 14.72
C SER A 133 27.21 10.34 14.92
N SER A 134 25.93 10.10 15.23
CA SER A 134 25.36 8.77 15.39
C SER A 134 25.00 8.13 14.05
N GLN A 135 24.74 8.91 13.00
CA GLN A 135 24.53 8.44 11.63
C GLN A 135 25.88 8.21 10.93
N ASN A 136 26.33 6.96 10.89
CA ASN A 136 27.62 6.61 10.29
C ASN A 136 27.59 6.65 8.76
N LEU A 137 26.59 6.01 8.14
CA LEU A 137 26.35 6.09 6.69
C LEU A 137 25.48 7.31 6.39
N THR A 138 26.03 8.24 5.63
CA THR A 138 25.31 9.44 5.14
C THR A 138 25.34 9.46 3.61
N GLN A 139 24.25 9.92 3.00
CA GLN A 139 24.23 10.20 1.57
C GLN A 139 23.85 11.65 1.29
N THR A 140 24.45 12.21 0.24
CA THR A 140 24.05 13.49 -0.35
C THR A 140 23.67 13.29 -1.81
N TYR A 141 22.96 14.23 -2.38
CA TYR A 141 22.66 14.23 -3.81
C TYR A 141 22.83 15.62 -4.42
N THR A 142 23.14 15.64 -5.72
CA THR A 142 23.13 16.85 -6.55
C THR A 142 21.96 16.79 -7.52
N VAL A 143 21.22 17.90 -7.63
CA VAL A 143 20.14 18.07 -8.62
C VAL A 143 20.64 18.92 -9.77
N THR A 144 20.66 18.35 -10.98
CA THR A 144 21.10 19.05 -12.20
C THR A 144 19.96 19.11 -13.21
N LYS A 145 19.60 20.31 -13.64
CA LYS A 145 18.65 20.54 -14.74
C LYS A 145 19.42 20.54 -16.06
N VAL A 146 18.91 19.81 -17.05
CA VAL A 146 19.46 19.76 -18.41
C VAL A 146 18.41 20.21 -19.41
N VAL A 147 18.71 21.23 -20.21
CA VAL A 147 17.84 21.74 -21.28
C VAL A 147 18.67 21.91 -22.55
N GLY A 148 18.27 21.26 -23.64
CA GLY A 148 19.00 21.34 -24.92
C GLY A 148 20.49 20.97 -24.80
N GLY A 149 20.83 20.02 -23.92
CA GLY A 149 22.22 19.62 -23.63
C GLY A 149 22.97 20.51 -22.65
N THR A 150 22.42 21.67 -22.27
CA THR A 150 23.03 22.56 -21.27
C THR A 150 22.67 22.11 -19.87
N ALA A 151 23.67 21.76 -19.06
CA ALA A 151 23.50 21.35 -17.66
C ALA A 151 23.67 22.52 -16.69
N THR A 152 22.74 22.67 -15.75
CA THR A 152 22.74 23.68 -14.68
C THR A 152 22.50 22.98 -13.35
N VAL A 153 23.43 23.10 -12.41
CA VAL A 153 23.24 22.58 -11.05
C VAL A 153 22.26 23.49 -10.31
N LEU A 154 21.15 22.92 -9.84
CA LEU A 154 20.14 23.63 -9.05
C LEU A 154 20.54 23.68 -7.56
N GLY A 155 21.24 22.66 -7.08
CA GLY A 155 21.76 22.59 -5.72
C GLY A 155 21.99 21.16 -5.26
N THR A 156 22.19 20.99 -3.96
CA THR A 156 22.42 19.71 -3.30
C THR A 156 21.44 19.49 -2.16
N GLY A 157 21.27 18.23 -1.74
CA GLY A 157 20.49 17.84 -0.57
C GLY A 157 21.09 16.64 0.15
N THR A 158 20.53 16.29 1.30
CA THR A 158 20.93 15.15 2.12
C THR A 158 19.81 14.11 2.13
N VAL A 159 20.18 12.83 2.09
CA VAL A 159 19.24 11.73 2.32
C VAL A 159 19.08 11.54 3.84
N PRO A 160 17.85 11.57 4.39
CA PRO A 160 17.65 11.29 5.80
C PRO A 160 17.97 9.82 6.10
N PRO A 161 18.19 9.44 7.36
CA PRO A 161 18.41 8.05 7.69
C PRO A 161 17.14 7.21 7.39
N ASN A 162 17.29 5.91 7.19
CA ASN A 162 16.17 4.97 7.03
C ASN A 162 15.49 4.67 8.37
N ASN A 163 14.22 4.27 8.36
CA ASN A 163 13.47 4.00 9.59
C ASN A 163 13.77 2.60 10.19
N GLN A 164 14.75 2.54 11.10
CA GLN A 164 15.17 1.32 11.80
C GLN A 164 14.47 1.13 13.16
N GLY A 165 13.62 2.07 13.56
CA GLY A 165 13.09 2.14 14.93
C GLY A 165 14.04 2.86 15.89
N ILE A 166 14.50 2.22 16.97
CA ILE A 166 15.29 2.86 18.06
C ILE A 166 16.48 3.69 17.57
N ALA A 167 17.18 3.29 16.50
CA ALA A 167 18.31 4.08 15.99
C ALA A 167 17.87 5.38 15.29
N THR A 168 16.64 5.42 14.76
CA THR A 168 16.07 6.55 14.02
C THR A 168 14.64 6.84 14.50
N PRO A 169 14.48 7.18 15.79
CA PRO A 169 13.19 7.06 16.47
C PRO A 169 12.19 8.15 16.08
N LYS A 170 12.63 9.24 15.44
CA LYS A 170 11.82 10.43 15.18
C LYS A 170 10.79 10.27 14.07
N TYR A 171 10.94 9.25 13.21
CA TYR A 171 9.86 8.83 12.31
C TYR A 171 8.65 8.23 13.06
N ASN A 172 8.85 7.77 14.29
CA ASN A 172 7.89 6.94 14.99
C ASN A 172 7.09 7.73 16.02
N ARG A 173 5.87 7.26 16.29
CA ARG A 173 5.04 7.82 17.35
C ARG A 173 5.78 7.71 18.69
N GLY A 174 5.71 8.75 19.52
CA GLY A 174 6.41 8.80 20.80
C GLY A 174 7.93 9.07 20.72
N ASN A 175 8.55 9.13 19.54
CA ASN A 175 9.99 9.40 19.38
C ASN A 175 10.91 8.43 20.15
N ASP A 176 10.48 7.18 20.35
CA ASP A 176 11.24 6.13 21.04
C ASP A 176 11.72 5.00 20.10
N GLY A 177 11.21 4.98 18.86
CA GLY A 177 11.55 3.98 17.86
C GLY A 177 10.92 2.60 18.06
N SER A 178 10.07 2.44 19.07
CA SER A 178 9.36 1.19 19.40
C SER A 178 7.93 1.15 18.84
N GLN A 179 7.35 2.31 18.56
CA GLN A 179 5.98 2.42 18.04
C GLN A 179 5.95 2.48 16.52
N ALA A 180 4.77 2.32 15.92
CA ALA A 180 4.57 2.48 14.48
C ALA A 180 5.05 3.86 13.96
N ALA A 181 5.23 3.94 12.65
CA ALA A 181 5.49 5.20 11.97
C ALA A 181 4.39 6.25 12.26
N ARG A 182 4.76 7.53 12.18
CA ARG A 182 3.81 8.64 12.27
C ARG A 182 2.94 8.68 11.03
N ASP A 183 1.67 9.03 11.22
CA ASP A 183 0.77 9.29 10.10
C ASP A 183 1.21 10.52 9.32
N GLY A 184 0.68 10.65 8.12
CA GLY A 184 0.77 11.84 7.30
C GLY A 184 0.31 13.11 8.02
N VAL A 185 0.63 14.27 7.45
CA VAL A 185 0.37 15.57 8.08
C VAL A 185 -0.20 16.59 7.12
N ALA A 186 -0.98 17.54 7.67
CA ALA A 186 -1.64 18.60 6.91
C ALA A 186 -0.74 19.80 6.59
N THR A 187 0.30 20.03 7.39
CA THR A 187 1.19 21.20 7.28
C THR A 187 2.65 20.79 7.44
N GLU A 188 3.57 21.57 6.86
CA GLU A 188 5.02 21.29 6.94
C GLU A 188 5.53 21.28 8.38
N SER A 189 4.94 22.08 9.27
CA SER A 189 5.29 22.10 10.69
C SER A 189 5.00 20.80 11.44
N GLY A 190 4.14 19.94 10.88
CA GLY A 190 3.82 18.64 11.46
C GLY A 190 4.77 17.52 11.04
N LEU A 191 5.61 17.73 10.02
CA LEU A 191 6.51 16.70 9.51
C LEU A 191 7.45 16.20 10.60
N ASP A 192 7.82 14.92 10.53
CA ASP A 192 8.88 14.39 11.39
C ASP A 192 10.22 15.11 11.11
N GLU A 193 11.09 15.14 12.12
CA GLU A 193 12.33 15.92 12.06
C GLU A 193 13.29 15.46 10.95
N TYR A 194 13.31 14.17 10.61
CA TYR A 194 14.19 13.66 9.56
C TYR A 194 13.70 14.07 8.18
N THR A 195 12.39 13.93 7.94
CA THR A 195 11.75 14.40 6.72
C THR A 195 11.92 15.90 6.56
N ALA A 196 11.54 16.69 7.57
CA ALA A 196 11.63 18.15 7.52
C ALA A 196 13.08 18.62 7.30
N GLY A 197 14.04 18.01 8.01
CA GLY A 197 15.46 18.33 7.89
C GLY A 197 16.13 17.90 6.58
N ALA A 198 15.45 17.10 5.74
CA ALA A 198 15.98 16.63 4.46
C ALA A 198 15.33 17.32 3.25
N ILE A 199 14.35 18.21 3.44
CA ILE A 199 13.80 19.02 2.35
C ILE A 199 14.85 20.07 1.96
N ALA A 200 15.43 19.92 0.78
CA ALA A 200 16.41 20.84 0.21
C ALA A 200 15.72 21.96 -0.56
N ASN A 201 15.94 23.21 -0.14
CA ASN A 201 15.59 24.38 -0.95
C ASN A 201 16.72 24.63 -1.96
N LEU A 202 16.39 24.60 -3.25
CA LEU A 202 17.35 24.72 -4.34
C LEU A 202 17.24 26.09 -5.02
N GLY A 203 18.23 26.43 -5.85
CA GLY A 203 18.22 27.67 -6.63
C GLY A 203 17.02 27.75 -7.58
N GLY A 204 16.48 28.96 -7.78
CA GLY A 204 15.35 29.18 -8.70
C GLY A 204 13.96 28.87 -8.13
N GLY A 205 13.84 28.63 -6.81
CA GLY A 205 12.55 28.38 -6.15
C GLY A 205 12.12 26.91 -6.17
N TYR A 206 13.00 26.01 -6.60
CA TYR A 206 12.80 24.56 -6.56
C TYR A 206 12.96 24.01 -5.14
N ARG A 207 12.32 22.87 -4.87
CA ARG A 207 12.62 22.04 -3.69
C ARG A 207 12.80 20.60 -4.07
N ALA A 208 13.63 19.88 -3.33
CA ALA A 208 13.86 18.47 -3.53
C ALA A 208 13.84 17.70 -2.21
N PHE A 209 13.44 16.44 -2.28
CA PHE A 209 13.58 15.46 -1.22
C PHE A 209 14.01 14.13 -1.84
N ALA A 210 14.91 13.40 -1.19
CA ALA A 210 15.22 12.02 -1.54
C ALA A 210 15.42 11.20 -0.25
N GLY A 211 14.69 10.10 -0.09
CA GLY A 211 14.80 9.24 1.08
C GLY A 211 13.82 8.07 1.09
N GLN A 212 13.95 7.20 2.08
CA GLN A 212 13.05 6.07 2.28
C GLN A 212 11.62 6.54 2.60
N ARG A 213 10.63 5.96 1.94
CA ARG A 213 9.21 6.21 2.15
C ARG A 213 8.44 4.90 2.16
N ASP A 214 7.24 4.95 2.69
CA ASP A 214 6.24 3.91 2.50
C ASP A 214 5.95 3.68 1.00
N ASP A 215 5.61 2.44 0.65
CA ASP A 215 5.23 2.08 -0.71
C ASP A 215 3.74 2.38 -0.96
N GLY A 216 3.47 3.59 -1.49
CA GLY A 216 2.12 4.07 -1.73
C GLY A 216 1.35 3.37 -2.87
N PHE A 217 1.93 2.39 -3.54
CA PHE A 217 1.17 1.58 -4.50
C PHE A 217 0.42 0.49 -3.75
N PHE A 218 -0.90 0.62 -3.63
CA PHE A 218 -1.74 -0.35 -2.94
C PHE A 218 -2.54 -1.16 -3.94
N ALA A 219 -2.40 -2.49 -3.88
CA ALA A 219 -3.20 -3.42 -4.67
C ALA A 219 -3.09 -4.87 -4.16
N ASP A 220 -4.05 -5.70 -4.53
CA ASP A 220 -3.94 -7.16 -4.36
C ASP A 220 -3.17 -7.81 -5.52
N ILE A 221 -1.90 -7.41 -5.67
CA ILE A 221 -1.01 -7.93 -6.72
C ILE A 221 -0.88 -9.44 -6.68
N HIS A 222 -0.88 -10.04 -5.49
CA HIS A 222 -0.88 -11.49 -5.38
C HIS A 222 -2.11 -12.10 -6.06
N ALA A 223 -3.34 -11.68 -5.73
CA ALA A 223 -4.54 -12.25 -6.34
C ALA A 223 -4.65 -11.94 -7.84
N ILE A 224 -4.18 -10.77 -8.28
CA ILE A 224 -4.14 -10.40 -9.70
C ILE A 224 -3.27 -11.39 -10.49
N PHE A 225 -2.06 -11.67 -10.03
CA PHE A 225 -1.14 -12.55 -10.77
C PHE A 225 -1.27 -14.04 -10.42
N ASP A 226 -1.97 -14.38 -9.34
CA ASP A 226 -2.46 -15.74 -9.07
C ASP A 226 -3.75 -15.99 -9.87
N LEU A 227 -3.61 -16.05 -11.19
CA LEU A 227 -4.68 -16.39 -12.14
C LEU A 227 -5.90 -15.45 -12.13
N LEU A 228 -5.72 -14.17 -11.77
CA LEU A 228 -6.82 -13.22 -11.55
C LEU A 228 -7.87 -13.77 -10.55
N ALA A 229 -7.43 -14.53 -9.54
CA ALA A 229 -8.27 -15.08 -8.48
C ALA A 229 -8.61 -14.02 -7.42
N LEU A 230 -9.23 -12.92 -7.88
CA LEU A 230 -9.57 -11.75 -7.09
C LEU A 230 -10.41 -12.13 -5.87
N ARG A 231 -10.03 -11.59 -4.70
CA ARG A 231 -10.68 -11.91 -3.42
C ARG A 231 -11.98 -11.12 -3.30
N SER A 232 -13.09 -11.83 -3.08
CA SER A 232 -14.42 -11.22 -2.93
C SER A 232 -14.89 -11.26 -1.48
N GLY A 233 -15.72 -10.30 -1.08
CA GLY A 233 -16.36 -10.24 0.24
C GLY A 233 -15.75 -9.20 1.18
N ALA A 234 -16.60 -8.64 2.05
CA ALA A 234 -16.18 -7.68 3.07
C ALA A 234 -15.12 -8.31 3.99
N GLY A 235 -14.02 -7.60 4.23
CA GLY A 235 -12.93 -8.10 5.06
C GLY A 235 -11.90 -8.98 4.33
N ASN A 236 -12.04 -9.21 3.02
CA ASN A 236 -11.05 -9.92 2.19
C ASN A 236 -10.14 -8.98 1.38
N THR A 237 -9.79 -7.82 1.95
CA THR A 237 -8.77 -6.88 1.41
C THR A 237 -7.36 -7.36 1.75
N PHE A 238 -6.43 -7.31 0.79
CA PHE A 238 -5.02 -7.67 0.98
C PHE A 238 -4.16 -6.73 0.13
N ASP A 239 -3.54 -5.75 0.78
CA ASP A 239 -2.51 -4.94 0.15
C ASP A 239 -1.20 -5.75 0.12
N SER A 240 -0.72 -6.09 -1.08
CA SER A 240 0.51 -6.87 -1.25
C SER A 240 1.79 -6.05 -1.02
N GLN A 241 1.67 -4.72 -1.04
CA GLN A 241 2.76 -3.77 -0.86
C GLN A 241 2.75 -3.19 0.56
N GLY A 242 1.59 -3.19 1.23
CA GLY A 242 1.45 -2.69 2.58
C GLY A 242 2.45 -3.32 3.57
N GLY A 243 3.18 -2.47 4.28
CA GLY A 243 4.27 -2.85 5.19
C GLY A 243 5.67 -2.75 4.59
N TYR A 244 5.79 -2.58 3.26
CA TYR A 244 7.07 -2.35 2.60
C TYR A 244 7.39 -0.86 2.44
N ASN A 245 8.68 -0.55 2.41
CA ASN A 245 9.18 0.76 2.02
C ASN A 245 9.74 0.73 0.60
N LEU A 246 10.00 1.92 0.05
CA LEU A 246 10.78 2.17 -1.15
C LEU A 246 11.67 3.40 -0.96
N HIS A 247 12.51 3.72 -1.95
CA HIS A 247 13.23 4.99 -2.01
C HIS A 247 12.47 5.94 -2.93
N MET A 248 12.21 7.15 -2.47
CA MET A 248 11.49 8.15 -3.26
C MET A 248 12.33 9.40 -3.49
N ILE A 249 12.32 9.89 -4.74
CA ILE A 249 12.87 11.17 -5.15
C ILE A 249 11.68 12.07 -5.49
N VAL A 250 11.61 13.26 -4.91
CA VAL A 250 10.52 14.23 -5.14
C VAL A 250 11.14 15.58 -5.50
N LEU A 251 10.60 16.25 -6.53
CA LEU A 251 11.02 17.56 -7.00
C LEU A 251 9.81 18.47 -7.20
N GLU A 252 9.85 19.64 -6.57
CA GLU A 252 8.88 20.73 -6.74
C GLU A 252 9.43 21.70 -7.80
N ILE A 253 8.77 21.80 -8.95
CA ILE A 253 9.22 22.57 -10.12
C ILE A 253 8.34 23.81 -10.30
N PRO A 254 8.89 25.04 -10.26
CA PRO A 254 8.11 26.24 -10.56
C PRO A 254 7.52 26.18 -11.98
N VAL A 255 6.20 26.33 -12.12
CA VAL A 255 5.52 26.27 -13.44
C VAL A 255 6.01 27.36 -14.38
N SER A 256 6.38 28.53 -13.84
CA SER A 256 6.95 29.64 -14.62
C SER A 256 8.27 29.27 -15.30
N ASP A 257 9.10 28.44 -14.68
CA ASP A 257 10.39 28.03 -15.22
C ASP A 257 10.27 26.99 -16.35
N ILE A 258 9.15 26.25 -16.39
CA ILE A 258 8.84 25.30 -17.45
C ILE A 258 7.96 25.88 -18.56
N GLY A 259 7.80 27.20 -18.64
CA GLY A 259 7.11 27.89 -19.75
C GLY A 259 5.70 28.37 -19.42
N GLY A 260 5.29 28.34 -18.15
CA GLY A 260 4.00 28.85 -17.70
C GLY A 260 2.89 27.79 -17.71
N ASP A 261 1.70 28.22 -17.31
CA ASP A 261 0.55 27.35 -17.04
C ASP A 261 -0.37 27.10 -18.25
N GLN A 262 -0.17 27.81 -19.36
CA GLN A 262 -0.96 27.68 -20.58
C GLN A 262 -0.50 26.51 -21.46
N GLN A 263 -0.20 25.35 -20.87
CA GLN A 263 0.27 24.17 -21.58
C GLN A 263 -0.05 22.86 -20.84
N VAL A 264 0.01 21.76 -21.59
CA VAL A 264 0.10 20.40 -21.04
C VAL A 264 1.56 19.97 -21.10
N VAL A 265 2.04 19.32 -20.04
CA VAL A 265 3.38 18.73 -20.00
C VAL A 265 3.30 17.22 -19.79
N GLY A 266 4.23 16.48 -20.38
CA GLY A 266 4.37 15.04 -20.17
C GLY A 266 5.53 14.77 -19.23
N VAL A 267 5.36 13.82 -18.30
CA VAL A 267 6.37 13.42 -17.32
C VAL A 267 6.63 11.94 -17.43
N TYR A 268 7.91 11.56 -17.46
CA TYR A 268 8.35 10.18 -17.26
C TYR A 268 9.72 10.19 -16.58
N ALA A 269 10.16 9.05 -16.09
CA ALA A 269 11.42 8.91 -15.38
C ALA A 269 12.24 7.75 -15.91
N THR A 270 13.56 7.80 -15.68
CA THR A 270 14.47 6.72 -16.04
C THR A 270 15.53 6.49 -14.97
N THR A 271 16.10 5.29 -15.04
CA THR A 271 17.35 4.94 -14.36
C THR A 271 18.37 4.49 -15.39
N SER A 272 19.61 4.94 -15.21
CA SER A 272 20.71 4.64 -16.11
C SER A 272 21.96 4.17 -15.36
N ARG A 273 22.73 3.28 -15.99
CA ARG A 273 24.05 2.83 -15.53
C ARG A 273 25.12 3.26 -16.52
N ARG A 274 26.38 3.28 -16.10
CA ARG A 274 27.51 3.42 -17.02
C ARG A 274 27.60 2.17 -17.91
N ALA A 275 27.96 2.37 -19.19
CA ALA A 275 27.94 1.32 -20.20
C ALA A 275 28.85 0.11 -19.91
N THR A 276 29.90 0.29 -19.11
CA THR A 276 30.82 -0.80 -18.75
C THR A 276 31.13 -0.76 -17.27
N THR A 277 30.96 -1.89 -16.59
CA THR A 277 31.41 -2.12 -15.22
C THR A 277 32.42 -3.26 -15.22
N VAL A 278 33.63 -2.99 -14.71
CA VAL A 278 34.69 -3.98 -14.55
C VAL A 278 34.86 -4.26 -13.07
N LEU A 279 34.58 -5.50 -12.64
CA LEU A 279 34.88 -5.95 -11.28
C LEU A 279 36.38 -6.19 -11.16
N THR A 280 36.98 -5.73 -10.06
CA THR A 280 38.43 -5.78 -9.83
C THR A 280 38.71 -6.40 -8.47
N ASP A 281 39.64 -7.35 -8.40
CA ASP A 281 40.05 -8.02 -7.15
C ASP A 281 41.38 -7.46 -6.61
N GLY A 282 41.72 -7.84 -5.37
CA GLY A 282 42.97 -7.46 -4.71
C GLY A 282 42.84 -6.44 -3.58
N SER A 283 43.79 -6.47 -2.64
CA SER A 283 43.86 -5.52 -1.51
C SER A 283 44.09 -4.10 -2.02
N GLY A 284 43.14 -3.20 -1.77
CA GLY A 284 43.18 -1.80 -2.24
C GLY A 284 42.36 -1.52 -3.52
N SER A 285 41.71 -2.54 -4.09
CA SER A 285 40.71 -2.37 -5.14
C SER A 285 39.45 -1.67 -4.60
N ALA A 286 38.83 -0.80 -5.40
CA ALA A 286 37.49 -0.26 -5.14
C ALA A 286 36.38 -1.31 -5.36
N GLY A 287 36.72 -2.54 -5.77
CA GLY A 287 35.83 -3.66 -6.05
C GLY A 287 35.20 -3.61 -7.45
N ALA A 288 34.94 -2.41 -7.97
CA ALA A 288 34.44 -2.20 -9.33
C ALA A 288 34.83 -0.82 -9.88
N THR A 289 35.00 -0.74 -11.20
CA THR A 289 35.15 0.54 -11.93
C THR A 289 34.11 0.62 -13.03
N ALA A 290 33.34 1.71 -13.06
CA ALA A 290 32.29 1.93 -14.06
C ALA A 290 32.68 3.08 -15.01
N THR A 291 32.62 2.85 -16.33
CA THR A 291 33.07 3.80 -17.36
C THR A 291 32.13 3.86 -18.58
N GLY A 292 32.36 4.84 -19.46
CA GLY A 292 31.57 5.04 -20.68
C GLY A 292 30.32 5.91 -20.49
N ASN A 293 29.47 5.93 -21.51
CA ASN A 293 28.23 6.73 -21.50
C ASN A 293 27.20 6.15 -20.53
N TRP A 294 26.27 6.99 -20.09
CA TRP A 294 25.06 6.53 -19.40
C TRP A 294 24.16 5.79 -20.38
N VAL A 295 23.65 4.63 -19.97
CA VAL A 295 22.73 3.78 -20.72
C VAL A 295 21.49 3.58 -19.88
N GLN A 296 20.34 3.92 -20.45
CA GLN A 296 19.03 3.69 -19.82
C GLN A 296 18.78 2.19 -19.66
N ILE A 297 18.43 1.78 -18.44
CA ILE A 297 18.14 0.38 -18.11
C ILE A 297 16.73 0.17 -17.54
N GLY A 298 16.07 1.24 -17.11
CA GLY A 298 14.69 1.27 -16.66
C GLY A 298 14.03 2.59 -17.03
N ARG A 299 12.73 2.56 -17.27
CA ARG A 299 11.91 3.77 -17.37
C ARG A 299 10.49 3.52 -16.89
N GLN A 300 9.85 4.57 -16.43
CA GLN A 300 8.45 4.54 -16.04
C GLN A 300 7.76 5.85 -16.43
N GLY A 301 6.57 5.75 -17.02
CA GLY A 301 5.68 6.87 -17.27
C GLY A 301 4.35 6.61 -16.59
N ASN A 302 3.32 6.18 -17.33
CA ASN A 302 2.03 5.83 -16.74
C ASN A 302 2.13 4.53 -15.93
N PRO A 303 1.39 4.44 -14.80
CA PRO A 303 1.25 3.17 -14.08
C PRO A 303 0.66 2.09 -15.00
N LEU A 304 0.99 0.83 -14.68
CA LEU A 304 0.44 -0.38 -15.31
C LEU A 304 0.76 -0.59 -16.81
N PHE A 305 1.36 0.35 -17.54
CA PHE A 305 1.55 0.16 -18.98
C PHE A 305 2.57 -0.94 -19.29
N CYS A 306 3.81 -0.81 -18.80
CA CYS A 306 4.83 -1.84 -18.96
C CYS A 306 4.40 -3.16 -18.29
N GLU A 307 3.80 -3.07 -17.10
CA GLU A 307 3.32 -4.19 -16.31
C GLU A 307 2.25 -5.02 -17.01
N ALA A 308 1.15 -4.38 -17.42
CA ALA A 308 -0.11 -5.05 -17.76
C ALA A 308 -0.40 -5.09 -19.27
N PHE A 309 0.21 -4.21 -20.07
CA PHE A 309 -0.03 -4.14 -21.52
C PHE A 309 1.14 -4.72 -22.33
N VAL A 310 2.37 -4.37 -21.98
CA VAL A 310 3.55 -4.77 -22.76
C VAL A 310 3.86 -6.25 -22.56
N ALA A 311 3.88 -7.02 -23.64
CA ALA A 311 4.21 -8.45 -23.55
C ALA A 311 5.65 -8.68 -23.08
N ILE A 312 5.88 -9.81 -22.41
CA ILE A 312 7.17 -10.15 -21.78
C ILE A 312 8.37 -9.98 -22.70
N LYS A 313 8.26 -10.40 -23.96
CA LYS A 313 9.34 -10.30 -24.96
C LYS A 313 9.79 -8.86 -25.24
N ASP A 314 8.94 -7.88 -24.98
CA ASP A 314 9.15 -6.48 -25.32
C ASP A 314 9.39 -5.60 -24.07
N LYS A 315 9.22 -6.12 -22.84
CA LYS A 315 9.40 -5.37 -21.57
C LYS A 315 10.83 -4.81 -21.40
N ASP A 316 11.86 -5.61 -21.68
CA ASP A 316 13.25 -5.12 -21.60
C ASP A 316 13.56 -4.10 -22.71
N LEU A 317 12.96 -4.26 -23.89
CA LEU A 317 13.10 -3.29 -24.99
C LEU A 317 12.42 -1.97 -24.62
N TYR A 318 11.24 -2.04 -24.01
CA TYR A 318 10.53 -0.90 -23.46
C TYR A 318 11.43 -0.13 -22.47
N ASN A 319 12.02 -0.82 -21.49
CA ASN A 319 12.89 -0.20 -20.49
C ASN A 319 14.15 0.47 -21.05
N ARG A 320 14.59 0.08 -22.26
CA ARG A 320 15.81 0.58 -22.91
C ARG A 320 15.56 1.59 -24.03
N THR A 321 14.30 1.87 -24.34
CA THR A 321 13.90 2.82 -25.39
C THR A 321 13.26 4.05 -24.78
N LYS A 322 13.19 5.13 -25.56
CA LYS A 322 12.56 6.39 -25.15
C LYS A 322 11.10 6.43 -25.57
N PRO A 323 10.26 7.28 -24.94
CA PRO A 323 8.87 7.47 -25.35
C PRO A 323 8.69 7.86 -26.82
N THR A 324 9.71 8.47 -27.44
CA THR A 324 9.77 8.74 -28.89
C THR A 324 9.61 7.51 -29.80
N SER A 325 9.82 6.31 -29.28
CA SER A 325 9.67 5.06 -30.01
C SER A 325 8.34 4.34 -29.74
N ASP A 326 7.54 4.81 -28.77
CA ASP A 326 6.39 4.07 -28.25
C ASP A 326 5.30 3.87 -29.29
N ALA A 327 5.04 4.88 -30.11
CA ALA A 327 4.05 4.80 -31.19
C ALA A 327 4.35 3.67 -32.19
N ALA A 328 5.63 3.45 -32.49
CA ALA A 328 6.06 2.42 -33.42
C ALA A 328 6.17 1.04 -32.77
N LEU A 329 6.67 0.97 -31.54
CA LEU A 329 7.04 -0.30 -30.89
C LEU A 329 5.91 -0.88 -30.03
N PHE A 330 5.18 -0.05 -29.29
CA PHE A 330 4.34 -0.49 -28.16
C PHE A 330 2.86 -0.10 -28.30
N LYS A 331 2.49 0.84 -29.19
CA LYS A 331 1.08 1.21 -29.44
C LYS A 331 0.17 0.01 -29.74
N LYS A 332 0.73 -1.04 -30.35
CA LYS A 332 0.01 -2.30 -30.62
C LYS A 332 -0.62 -2.91 -29.35
N TYR A 333 0.01 -2.73 -28.18
CA TYR A 333 -0.45 -3.26 -26.90
C TYR A 333 -1.63 -2.45 -26.33
N SER A 334 -1.60 -1.13 -26.45
CA SER A 334 -2.73 -0.29 -26.02
C SER A 334 -3.90 -0.33 -27.00
N ASP A 335 -3.65 -0.46 -28.31
CA ASP A 335 -4.71 -0.54 -29.34
C ASP A 335 -5.50 -1.85 -29.30
N ASN A 336 -4.81 -2.97 -29.02
CA ASN A 336 -5.41 -4.30 -28.98
C ASN A 336 -4.96 -5.03 -27.69
N PRO A 337 -5.45 -4.60 -26.52
CA PRO A 337 -4.95 -5.07 -25.24
C PRO A 337 -5.34 -6.52 -24.97
N GLU A 338 -4.32 -7.38 -24.82
CA GLU A 338 -4.49 -8.77 -24.38
C GLU A 338 -5.20 -8.82 -23.01
N LEU A 339 -4.90 -7.87 -22.12
CA LEU A 339 -5.55 -7.73 -20.83
C LEU A 339 -7.09 -7.65 -20.94
N ALA A 340 -7.63 -6.94 -21.93
CA ALA A 340 -9.09 -6.87 -22.13
C ALA A 340 -9.66 -8.24 -22.52
N ALA A 341 -8.94 -9.02 -23.33
CA ALA A 341 -9.34 -10.36 -23.70
C ALA A 341 -9.29 -11.33 -22.51
N LEU A 342 -8.26 -11.22 -21.66
CA LEU A 342 -8.12 -12.03 -20.44
C LEU A 342 -9.21 -11.70 -19.41
N ILE A 343 -9.52 -10.42 -19.20
CA ILE A 343 -10.62 -10.00 -18.31
C ILE A 343 -11.96 -10.56 -18.82
N ASN A 344 -12.23 -10.45 -20.13
CA ASN A 344 -13.44 -11.04 -20.73
C ASN A 344 -13.52 -12.56 -20.53
N ALA A 345 -12.40 -13.28 -20.68
CA ALA A 345 -12.37 -14.73 -20.60
C ALA A 345 -12.46 -15.25 -19.15
N LEU A 346 -11.70 -14.65 -18.23
CA LEU A 346 -11.47 -15.17 -16.89
C LEU A 346 -12.39 -14.55 -15.84
N VAL A 347 -12.69 -13.25 -15.98
CA VAL A 347 -13.44 -12.49 -14.97
C VAL A 347 -14.89 -12.30 -15.40
N LEU A 348 -15.13 -11.66 -16.54
CA LEU A 348 -16.48 -11.28 -16.99
C LEU A 348 -17.23 -12.44 -17.67
N LYS A 349 -16.51 -13.49 -18.09
CA LYS A 349 -17.04 -14.67 -18.79
C LYS A 349 -17.95 -14.29 -19.98
N GLY A 350 -17.52 -13.29 -20.76
CA GLY A 350 -18.28 -12.73 -21.89
C GLY A 350 -17.52 -11.62 -22.62
N ASN A 351 -18.03 -11.21 -23.78
CA ASN A 351 -17.42 -10.17 -24.63
C ASN A 351 -17.92 -8.78 -24.23
N VAL A 352 -17.47 -8.27 -23.09
CA VAL A 352 -17.92 -6.99 -22.53
C VAL A 352 -16.90 -5.87 -22.77
N ALA A 353 -15.63 -6.12 -22.43
CA ALA A 353 -14.54 -5.18 -22.64
C ALA A 353 -14.15 -5.14 -24.14
N PRO A 354 -14.04 -3.96 -24.78
CA PRO A 354 -13.59 -3.89 -26.16
C PRO A 354 -12.10 -4.26 -26.26
N THR A 355 -11.78 -5.23 -27.12
CA THR A 355 -10.43 -5.82 -27.24
C THR A 355 -9.60 -5.26 -28.40
N THR A 356 -10.19 -4.44 -29.26
CA THR A 356 -9.54 -3.87 -30.45
C THR A 356 -9.91 -2.41 -30.67
N ASN A 357 -9.10 -1.72 -31.48
CA ASN A 357 -9.29 -0.32 -31.85
C ASN A 357 -9.36 0.64 -30.65
N ARG A 358 -8.61 0.36 -29.59
CA ARG A 358 -8.58 1.13 -28.33
C ARG A 358 -7.74 2.41 -28.43
N ALA A 359 -8.11 3.28 -29.37
CA ALA A 359 -7.47 4.59 -29.55
C ALA A 359 -7.58 5.48 -28.30
N ASP A 360 -8.61 5.27 -27.48
CA ASP A 360 -8.78 5.88 -26.17
C ASP A 360 -7.66 5.49 -25.20
N LEU A 361 -7.33 4.20 -25.08
CA LEU A 361 -6.22 3.75 -24.23
C LEU A 361 -4.87 4.21 -24.80
N SER A 362 -4.70 4.15 -26.12
CA SER A 362 -3.49 4.66 -26.77
C SER A 362 -3.28 6.15 -26.53
N ALA A 363 -4.33 6.96 -26.40
CA ALA A 363 -4.20 8.38 -26.06
C ALA A 363 -3.71 8.63 -24.63
N ILE A 364 -3.95 7.68 -23.69
CA ILE A 364 -3.37 7.70 -22.34
C ILE A 364 -1.89 7.35 -22.42
N PHE A 365 -1.63 6.15 -22.94
CA PHE A 365 -0.36 5.44 -22.75
C PHE A 365 0.70 5.72 -23.81
N ILE A 366 0.36 6.36 -24.94
CA ILE A 366 1.28 6.54 -26.07
C ILE A 366 1.36 8.02 -26.49
N PRO A 367 2.54 8.65 -26.44
CA PRO A 367 3.77 8.17 -25.78
C PRO A 367 3.55 7.96 -24.27
N ASP A 368 4.35 7.09 -23.66
CA ASP A 368 4.20 6.78 -22.24
C ASP A 368 4.73 7.91 -21.36
N LEU A 369 3.84 8.86 -21.11
CA LEU A 369 4.04 10.06 -20.32
C LEU A 369 2.80 10.26 -19.45
N ILE A 370 3.01 10.59 -18.18
CA ILE A 370 1.98 11.18 -17.33
C ILE A 370 1.76 12.62 -17.81
N LYS A 371 0.58 12.90 -18.37
CA LYS A 371 0.25 14.20 -18.96
C LYS A 371 -0.45 15.05 -17.91
N VAL A 372 0.03 16.28 -17.69
CA VAL A 372 -0.52 17.20 -16.68
C VAL A 372 -0.94 18.49 -17.38
N ASP A 373 -2.23 18.84 -17.27
CA ASP A 373 -2.74 20.14 -17.66
C ASP A 373 -2.34 21.20 -16.63
N LEU A 374 -1.32 22.00 -16.98
CA LEU A 374 -0.78 23.00 -16.08
C LEU A 374 -1.73 24.18 -15.85
N SER A 375 -2.83 24.32 -16.60
CA SER A 375 -3.78 25.43 -16.44
C SER A 375 -4.79 25.19 -15.31
N THR A 376 -4.98 23.93 -14.91
CA THR A 376 -5.92 23.54 -13.86
C THR A 376 -5.50 24.07 -12.48
N VAL A 377 -6.43 24.07 -11.51
CA VAL A 377 -6.09 24.37 -10.11
C VAL A 377 -5.19 23.28 -9.51
N ALA A 378 -4.69 23.48 -8.29
CA ALA A 378 -3.95 22.42 -7.58
C ALA A 378 -4.78 21.14 -7.47
N ALA A 379 -4.11 19.98 -7.57
CA ALA A 379 -4.75 18.70 -7.43
C ALA A 379 -5.27 18.52 -5.99
N ARG A 380 -6.47 17.95 -5.87
CA ARG A 380 -7.03 17.53 -4.57
C ARG A 380 -6.20 16.36 -4.03
N LYS A 381 -5.94 16.29 -2.73
CA LYS A 381 -5.03 15.32 -2.12
C LYS A 381 -5.75 14.31 -1.24
N ALA A 382 -5.28 13.07 -1.27
CA ALA A 382 -5.65 12.05 -0.29
C ALA A 382 -5.14 12.44 1.11
N GLY A 383 -5.85 11.97 2.13
CA GLY A 383 -5.45 11.99 3.53
C GLY A 383 -5.72 10.63 4.16
N GLY A 384 -6.32 10.62 5.35
CA GLY A 384 -6.72 9.39 6.06
C GLY A 384 -8.12 8.90 5.68
N GLY A 385 -8.66 9.31 4.53
CA GLY A 385 -10.05 9.06 4.11
C GLY A 385 -11.00 10.21 4.41
N ALA A 386 -12.13 10.27 3.72
CA ALA A 386 -13.10 11.38 3.77
C ALA A 386 -13.58 11.79 5.19
N ASN A 387 -13.61 10.85 6.13
CA ASN A 387 -14.09 11.08 7.51
C ASN A 387 -12.96 11.18 8.55
N HIS A 388 -11.69 11.26 8.12
CA HIS A 388 -10.57 11.31 9.06
C HIS A 388 -10.57 12.63 9.84
N PRO A 389 -10.56 12.60 11.19
CA PRO A 389 -10.89 13.77 12.01
C PRO A 389 -9.90 14.95 11.88
N ALA A 390 -8.64 14.67 11.55
CA ALA A 390 -7.59 15.69 11.48
C ALA A 390 -6.93 15.80 10.10
N LEU A 391 -7.24 14.88 9.19
CA LEU A 391 -6.56 14.76 7.90
C LEU A 391 -7.48 14.11 6.86
N ALA A 392 -8.75 14.53 6.84
CA ALA A 392 -9.70 14.07 5.83
C ALA A 392 -9.17 14.31 4.43
N ASP A 393 -9.59 13.52 3.44
CA ASP A 393 -9.30 13.82 2.03
C ASP A 393 -9.74 15.25 1.66
N ASP A 394 -9.09 15.88 0.69
CA ASP A 394 -9.57 17.18 0.19
C ASP A 394 -11.00 17.05 -0.37
N THR A 395 -11.82 18.09 -0.18
CA THR A 395 -13.20 18.07 -0.66
C THR A 395 -13.27 17.84 -2.17
N GLY A 396 -14.00 16.81 -2.57
CA GLY A 396 -14.13 16.39 -3.98
C GLY A 396 -13.01 15.48 -4.47
N PHE A 397 -12.05 15.10 -3.62
CA PHE A 397 -11.10 14.04 -3.93
C PHE A 397 -11.85 12.72 -4.15
N SER A 398 -11.47 12.00 -5.19
CA SER A 398 -11.81 10.59 -5.35
C SER A 398 -10.59 9.78 -5.74
N ARG A 399 -10.36 8.65 -5.06
CA ARG A 399 -9.35 7.65 -5.43
C ARG A 399 -9.56 7.10 -6.85
N LEU A 400 -10.81 7.15 -7.35
CA LEU A 400 -11.18 6.69 -8.69
C LEU A 400 -11.06 7.80 -9.77
N GLY A 401 -10.54 8.98 -9.41
CA GLY A 401 -10.39 10.10 -10.33
C GLY A 401 -11.70 10.47 -11.03
N VAL A 402 -11.66 10.56 -12.37
CA VAL A 402 -12.82 10.90 -13.20
C VAL A 402 -13.99 9.92 -13.03
N PHE A 403 -13.73 8.64 -12.76
CA PHE A 403 -14.78 7.64 -12.58
C PHE A 403 -15.52 7.79 -11.24
N GLY A 404 -14.88 8.44 -10.26
CA GLY A 404 -15.51 8.85 -9.01
C GLY A 404 -16.02 10.30 -9.01
N GLY A 405 -16.07 10.97 -10.16
CA GLY A 405 -16.54 12.35 -10.30
C GLY A 405 -15.50 13.43 -9.96
N ASP A 406 -14.25 13.05 -9.69
CA ASP A 406 -13.17 14.01 -9.42
C ASP A 406 -12.63 14.56 -10.75
N VAL A 407 -13.08 15.77 -11.08
CA VAL A 407 -12.71 16.50 -12.30
C VAL A 407 -12.31 17.94 -12.01
N LEU A 408 -11.51 18.51 -12.92
CA LEU A 408 -11.03 19.89 -12.89
C LEU A 408 -11.37 20.59 -14.20
N GLU A 409 -11.82 21.83 -14.12
CA GLU A 409 -12.09 22.65 -15.31
C GLU A 409 -10.78 22.92 -16.06
N SER A 410 -10.80 22.70 -17.38
CA SER A 410 -9.65 22.91 -18.26
C SER A 410 -10.02 23.81 -19.46
N PRO A 411 -9.41 25.00 -19.58
CA PRO A 411 -9.55 25.85 -20.75
C PRO A 411 -8.74 25.33 -21.96
N LEU A 412 -7.75 24.45 -21.78
CA LEU A 412 -6.84 24.04 -22.84
C LEU A 412 -7.39 22.87 -23.65
N ALA A 413 -7.39 22.97 -24.98
CA ALA A 413 -7.84 21.89 -25.86
C ALA A 413 -6.84 20.71 -25.99
N GLY A 414 -5.61 20.86 -25.48
CA GLY A 414 -4.49 19.95 -25.77
C GLY A 414 -4.41 18.67 -24.93
N HIS A 415 -5.24 18.50 -23.89
CA HIS A 415 -5.19 17.32 -23.04
C HIS A 415 -5.99 16.15 -23.66
N PRO A 416 -5.43 14.92 -23.78
CA PRO A 416 -6.11 13.81 -24.47
C PRO A 416 -7.38 13.34 -23.76
N PHE A 417 -7.48 13.57 -22.45
CA PHE A 417 -8.65 13.25 -21.62
C PHE A 417 -9.49 14.48 -21.29
N ARG A 418 -9.49 15.48 -22.18
CA ARG A 418 -10.38 16.63 -22.05
C ARG A 418 -11.78 16.25 -22.54
N LEU A 419 -12.75 16.34 -21.65
CA LEU A 419 -14.13 15.96 -21.90
C LEU A 419 -15.05 17.20 -21.81
N PRO A 420 -16.04 17.35 -22.68
CA PRO A 420 -17.08 18.34 -22.47
C PRO A 420 -17.89 17.97 -21.22
N GLY A 421 -18.42 18.95 -20.48
CA GLY A 421 -19.19 18.66 -19.26
C GLY A 421 -20.36 17.71 -19.48
N SER A 422 -20.98 17.75 -20.66
CA SER A 422 -22.05 16.83 -21.07
C SER A 422 -21.63 15.34 -21.12
N ALA A 423 -20.33 15.04 -21.28
CA ALA A 423 -19.83 13.68 -21.30
C ALA A 423 -19.77 13.02 -19.91
N ILE A 424 -19.74 13.85 -18.85
CA ILE A 424 -19.50 13.44 -17.46
C ILE A 424 -20.57 13.96 -16.48
N GLY A 425 -21.66 14.52 -17.00
CA GLY A 425 -22.74 15.07 -16.16
C GLY A 425 -22.38 16.36 -15.40
N ALA A 426 -21.38 17.10 -15.88
CA ALA A 426 -20.99 18.41 -15.36
C ALA A 426 -21.55 19.56 -16.22
N ASP A 427 -21.25 20.81 -15.87
CA ASP A 427 -21.68 21.99 -16.64
C ASP A 427 -21.30 21.85 -18.11
N ALA A 428 -22.33 21.71 -18.96
CA ALA A 428 -22.18 21.44 -20.39
C ALA A 428 -21.52 22.58 -21.18
N THR A 429 -21.41 23.79 -20.61
CA THR A 429 -20.73 24.93 -21.23
C THR A 429 -19.22 24.89 -21.06
N LYS A 430 -18.73 24.00 -20.20
CA LYS A 430 -17.32 23.89 -19.82
C LYS A 430 -16.72 22.58 -20.29
N SER A 431 -15.41 22.48 -20.13
CA SER A 431 -14.69 21.24 -20.35
C SER A 431 -13.79 20.93 -19.18
N TYR A 432 -13.56 19.65 -18.99
CA TYR A 432 -12.95 19.12 -17.80
C TYR A 432 -11.89 18.11 -18.16
N VAL A 433 -10.91 17.98 -17.28
CA VAL A 433 -9.95 16.89 -17.25
C VAL A 433 -10.13 16.15 -15.92
N PRO A 434 -9.64 14.91 -15.80
CA PRO A 434 -9.57 14.20 -14.53
C PRO A 434 -8.87 15.03 -13.43
N GLY A 435 -9.26 14.88 -12.17
CA GLY A 435 -8.59 15.55 -11.04
C GLY A 435 -7.36 14.83 -10.50
N GLY A 436 -7.17 13.58 -10.92
CA GLY A 436 -5.96 12.75 -10.75
C GLY A 436 -5.68 12.01 -12.06
N TRP A 437 -5.14 10.79 -12.00
CA TRP A 437 -4.85 10.01 -13.21
C TRP A 437 -6.07 9.80 -14.13
N PRO A 438 -5.96 10.00 -15.48
CA PRO A 438 -4.75 10.30 -16.26
C PRO A 438 -4.41 11.78 -16.53
N ASN A 439 -4.93 12.75 -15.77
CA ASN A 439 -4.39 14.12 -15.74
C ASN A 439 -3.44 14.26 -14.55
N GLY A 440 -2.18 13.93 -14.79
CA GLY A 440 -1.23 13.68 -13.74
C GLY A 440 -1.38 12.29 -13.13
N ARG A 441 -0.73 12.10 -12.00
CA ARG A 441 -0.91 11.01 -11.05
C ARG A 441 -0.51 11.54 -9.69
N ARG A 442 -1.43 11.52 -8.74
CA ARG A 442 -1.20 11.97 -7.36
C ARG A 442 -1.18 10.77 -6.42
N PHE A 443 -0.63 10.98 -5.23
CA PHE A 443 -0.72 9.98 -4.16
C PHE A 443 -2.18 9.73 -3.78
N GLY A 444 -2.54 8.46 -3.63
CA GLY A 444 -3.90 8.01 -3.33
C GLY A 444 -4.80 7.79 -4.55
N ASP A 445 -4.33 8.02 -5.79
CA ASP A 445 -5.04 7.52 -6.97
C ASP A 445 -4.98 5.98 -6.98
N ASP A 446 -6.13 5.33 -7.06
CA ASP A 446 -6.25 3.88 -7.18
C ASP A 446 -6.08 3.46 -8.64
N VAL A 447 -4.82 3.36 -9.05
CA VAL A 447 -4.47 3.16 -10.45
C VAL A 447 -4.93 1.81 -10.99
N VAL A 448 -5.12 0.80 -10.13
CA VAL A 448 -5.65 -0.52 -10.51
C VAL A 448 -7.13 -0.42 -10.83
N ASP A 449 -7.95 0.11 -9.91
CA ASP A 449 -9.38 0.29 -10.15
C ASP A 449 -9.64 1.25 -11.32
N ILE A 450 -8.90 2.36 -11.42
CA ILE A 450 -9.02 3.31 -12.55
C ILE A 450 -8.61 2.60 -13.85
N GLY A 451 -7.48 1.91 -13.87
CA GLY A 451 -6.92 1.28 -15.06
C GLY A 451 -7.83 0.18 -15.60
N VAL A 452 -8.33 -0.70 -14.73
CA VAL A 452 -9.26 -1.74 -15.14
C VAL A 452 -10.60 -1.14 -15.56
N THR A 453 -11.13 -0.15 -14.83
CA THR A 453 -12.35 0.57 -15.24
C THR A 453 -12.21 1.12 -16.67
N ALA A 454 -11.07 1.73 -17.01
CA ALA A 454 -10.79 2.22 -18.36
C ALA A 454 -10.74 1.07 -19.39
N VAL A 455 -10.10 -0.05 -19.06
CA VAL A 455 -10.00 -1.22 -19.95
C VAL A 455 -11.36 -1.85 -20.24
N ILE A 456 -12.22 -2.01 -19.23
CA ILE A 456 -13.54 -2.62 -19.42
C ILE A 456 -14.58 -1.64 -20.01
N SER A 457 -14.35 -0.34 -19.91
CA SER A 457 -15.21 0.71 -20.45
C SER A 457 -14.98 0.96 -21.95
N ASP A 458 -15.83 1.78 -22.56
CA ASP A 458 -15.57 2.38 -23.88
C ASP A 458 -15.55 3.91 -23.74
N LEU A 459 -14.33 4.48 -23.78
CA LEU A 459 -14.12 5.91 -23.56
C LEU A 459 -14.14 6.71 -24.87
N ARG A 460 -14.48 6.07 -26.00
CA ARG A 460 -14.55 6.72 -27.33
C ARG A 460 -15.93 7.33 -27.62
N ALA A 461 -16.97 6.84 -26.94
CA ALA A 461 -18.33 7.33 -27.07
C ALA A 461 -18.57 8.55 -26.17
N ILE A 462 -19.42 9.49 -26.60
CA ILE A 462 -19.88 10.61 -25.78
C ILE A 462 -21.41 10.57 -25.71
N PRO A 463 -22.02 10.46 -24.50
CA PRO A 463 -21.38 10.32 -23.19
C PRO A 463 -20.57 9.01 -23.06
N LEU A 464 -19.62 8.99 -22.13
CA LEU A 464 -18.74 7.83 -21.93
C LEU A 464 -19.55 6.60 -21.51
N THR A 465 -19.19 5.43 -22.03
CA THR A 465 -19.76 4.16 -21.55
C THR A 465 -18.88 3.61 -20.44
N ILE A 466 -19.21 3.97 -19.19
CA ILE A 466 -18.46 3.54 -18.01
C ILE A 466 -19.03 2.23 -17.46
N ARG A 467 -18.16 1.24 -17.29
CA ARG A 467 -18.44 0.02 -16.54
C ARG A 467 -17.61 0.09 -15.27
N SER A 468 -18.27 0.26 -14.11
CA SER A 468 -17.56 0.43 -12.84
C SER A 468 -16.86 -0.88 -12.44
N ALA A 469 -15.61 -0.75 -12.04
CA ALA A 469 -14.82 -1.82 -11.40
C ALA A 469 -14.36 -1.39 -10.00
N ASP A 470 -15.08 -0.49 -9.32
CA ASP A 470 -14.75 -0.09 -7.94
C ASP A 470 -14.63 -1.31 -7.02
N GLY A 471 -13.44 -1.48 -6.42
CA GLY A 471 -13.13 -2.61 -5.55
C GLY A 471 -12.81 -3.89 -6.32
N ILE A 472 -12.18 -3.81 -7.50
CA ILE A 472 -11.87 -5.00 -8.29
C ILE A 472 -10.90 -5.93 -7.58
N ASP A 473 -9.89 -5.37 -6.92
CA ASP A 473 -8.91 -6.07 -6.11
C ASP A 473 -9.20 -5.96 -4.61
N ASN A 474 -10.30 -5.27 -4.26
CA ASN A 474 -10.78 -5.03 -2.91
C ASN A 474 -9.76 -4.23 -2.04
N VAL A 475 -8.82 -3.48 -2.64
CA VAL A 475 -7.88 -2.62 -1.93
C VAL A 475 -8.14 -1.17 -2.33
N SER A 476 -8.73 -0.37 -1.42
CA SER A 476 -9.22 0.98 -1.74
C SER A 476 -8.38 2.11 -1.14
N SER A 477 -7.31 1.77 -0.42
CA SER A 477 -6.45 2.74 0.23
C SER A 477 -5.09 2.14 0.54
N ASN A 478 -4.10 3.00 0.61
CA ASN A 478 -2.79 2.70 1.18
C ASN A 478 -2.89 2.34 2.67
N ASP A 479 -1.95 1.56 3.18
CA ASP A 479 -1.89 1.19 4.60
C ASP A 479 -1.24 2.29 5.47
N ALA A 480 -0.46 3.20 4.88
CA ALA A 480 0.04 4.41 5.52
C ALA A 480 -0.66 5.69 5.01
N ILE A 481 -0.87 6.65 5.91
CA ILE A 481 -1.54 7.91 5.57
C ILE A 481 -0.54 8.90 4.93
N TYR A 482 -0.87 9.41 3.74
CA TYR A 482 -0.06 10.37 3.00
C TYR A 482 0.07 11.75 3.66
N HIS A 483 1.19 12.44 3.42
CA HIS A 483 1.28 13.87 3.74
C HIS A 483 0.49 14.69 2.71
N LYS A 484 -0.20 15.74 3.17
CA LYS A 484 -0.81 16.75 2.27
C LYS A 484 0.16 17.85 1.83
N VAL A 485 1.38 17.79 2.35
CA VAL A 485 2.50 18.71 2.09
C VAL A 485 3.69 17.94 1.55
N PHE A 486 4.61 18.64 0.90
CA PHE A 486 5.85 18.08 0.37
C PHE A 486 6.61 17.29 1.46
N PRO A 487 7.05 16.04 1.21
CA PRO A 487 7.15 15.35 -0.08
C PRO A 487 5.95 14.46 -0.47
N TYR A 488 4.81 14.60 0.22
CA TYR A 488 3.52 13.92 -0.03
C TYR A 488 3.45 12.41 0.25
N ALA A 489 4.50 11.65 -0.07
CA ALA A 489 4.60 10.23 0.27
C ALA A 489 4.56 10.00 1.78
N ALA A 490 3.96 8.91 2.24
CA ALA A 490 3.80 8.62 3.65
C ALA A 490 5.14 8.30 4.35
N THR A 491 5.17 8.48 5.67
CA THR A 491 6.31 8.17 6.52
C THR A 491 6.72 6.70 6.37
N PRO A 492 8.01 6.36 6.20
CA PRO A 492 8.42 4.96 6.05
C PRO A 492 8.08 4.12 7.28
N HIS A 493 7.71 2.86 7.08
CA HIS A 493 7.43 1.90 8.14
C HIS A 493 8.64 1.65 9.04
N ASN A 494 8.34 1.31 10.31
CA ASN A 494 9.35 1.07 11.34
C ASN A 494 9.96 -0.33 11.22
N GLY A 495 11.30 -0.44 11.12
CA GLY A 495 12.01 -1.72 11.12
C GLY A 495 11.89 -2.63 12.36
N ARG A 496 11.28 -2.17 13.46
CA ARG A 496 10.97 -3.00 14.64
C ARG A 496 9.49 -3.30 14.83
N ASN A 497 8.63 -2.44 14.30
CA ASN A 497 7.19 -2.45 14.56
C ASN A 497 6.47 -2.13 13.25
N SER A 498 6.64 -3.03 12.30
CA SER A 498 5.94 -3.11 11.03
C SER A 498 5.31 -4.49 10.91
N ALA A 499 4.26 -4.58 10.11
CA ALA A 499 3.66 -5.83 9.70
C ALA A 499 3.36 -5.72 8.21
N HIS A 500 3.73 -6.76 7.46
CA HIS A 500 3.22 -6.90 6.10
C HIS A 500 1.75 -7.26 6.18
N ASN A 501 0.92 -6.43 5.56
CA ASN A 501 -0.53 -6.51 5.64
C ASN A 501 -1.05 -6.54 7.10
N PRO A 502 -1.32 -5.37 7.73
CA PRO A 502 -1.75 -5.27 9.12
C PRO A 502 -3.18 -5.79 9.41
N LYS A 503 -3.72 -6.72 8.61
CA LYS A 503 -4.85 -7.56 9.04
C LYS A 503 -4.50 -8.63 10.07
N SER A 504 -3.29 -8.60 10.60
CA SER A 504 -3.09 -9.09 11.96
C SER A 504 -3.54 -8.01 12.95
N ALA A 505 -4.85 -7.83 13.09
CA ALA A 505 -5.37 -7.77 14.45
C ALA A 505 -4.75 -9.01 15.10
N TYR A 506 -3.81 -8.82 16.05
CA TYR A 506 -3.17 -9.90 16.82
C TYR A 506 -4.09 -11.09 16.81
N SER A 507 -3.71 -12.26 16.26
CA SER A 507 -4.60 -13.43 16.27
C SER A 507 -5.14 -13.52 17.70
N PRO A 508 -6.41 -13.13 17.93
CA PRO A 508 -6.79 -12.87 19.30
C PRO A 508 -6.74 -14.24 19.95
N LEU A 509 -6.22 -14.33 21.17
CA LEU A 509 -6.38 -15.55 21.94
C LEU A 509 -7.89 -15.80 22.04
N LEU A 510 -8.41 -16.72 21.23
CA LEU A 510 -9.85 -16.90 21.04
C LEU A 510 -10.50 -17.52 22.27
N ASN A 511 -9.72 -18.26 23.06
CA ASN A 511 -10.18 -18.96 24.25
C ASN A 511 -9.05 -19.12 25.27
N ILE A 512 -9.40 -19.02 26.55
CA ILE A 512 -8.67 -19.62 27.66
C ILE A 512 -9.60 -20.57 28.42
N SER A 513 -9.14 -21.79 28.67
CA SER A 513 -9.93 -22.84 29.33
C SER A 513 -9.11 -23.53 30.41
N ALA A 514 -9.69 -23.69 31.60
CA ALA A 514 -9.07 -24.38 32.72
C ALA A 514 -10.06 -25.34 33.38
N ARG A 515 -9.66 -26.61 33.50
CA ARG A 515 -10.41 -27.63 34.24
C ARG A 515 -9.82 -27.80 35.64
N GLY A 516 -10.67 -27.78 36.65
CA GLY A 516 -10.25 -27.99 38.03
C GLY A 516 -11.41 -28.43 38.92
N VAL A 517 -11.09 -28.69 40.19
CA VAL A 517 -12.13 -28.90 41.22
C VAL A 517 -12.61 -27.53 41.67
N ALA A 518 -13.88 -27.23 41.46
CA ALA A 518 -14.54 -26.07 42.04
C ALA A 518 -14.86 -26.38 43.51
N GLY A 519 -14.01 -25.90 44.41
CA GLY A 519 -14.21 -25.99 45.87
C GLY A 519 -14.97 -24.80 46.44
N THR A 520 -15.01 -24.70 47.77
CA THR A 520 -15.66 -23.60 48.50
C THR A 520 -14.62 -22.60 49.02
N GLY A 521 -15.06 -21.36 49.29
CA GLY A 521 -14.21 -20.32 49.88
C GLY A 521 -12.93 -20.07 49.06
N ALA A 522 -11.78 -20.19 49.73
CA ALA A 522 -10.47 -20.03 49.10
C ALA A 522 -10.10 -21.12 48.08
N ASN A 523 -10.87 -22.22 48.03
CA ASN A 523 -10.65 -23.33 47.11
C ASN A 523 -11.56 -23.26 45.86
N ALA A 524 -12.24 -22.13 45.63
CA ALA A 524 -13.03 -21.95 44.41
C ALA A 524 -12.14 -21.97 43.15
N LEU A 525 -12.66 -22.48 42.05
CA LEU A 525 -11.96 -22.46 40.77
C LEU A 525 -12.00 -21.04 40.19
N ILE A 526 -10.85 -20.50 39.81
CA ILE A 526 -10.73 -19.13 39.28
C ILE A 526 -10.15 -19.20 37.86
N GLY A 527 -10.86 -18.58 36.91
CA GLY A 527 -10.36 -18.30 35.56
C GLY A 527 -10.09 -16.81 35.42
N ALA A 528 -8.87 -16.42 35.03
CA ALA A 528 -8.49 -15.02 34.86
C ALA A 528 -8.02 -14.75 33.43
N PHE A 529 -8.33 -13.56 32.92
CA PHE A 529 -7.92 -13.13 31.58
C PHE A 529 -7.66 -11.62 31.52
N ILE A 530 -6.87 -11.19 30.54
CA ILE A 530 -6.54 -9.79 30.30
C ILE A 530 -6.93 -9.44 28.87
N LEU A 531 -7.78 -8.42 28.72
CA LEU A 531 -8.11 -7.83 27.42
C LEU A 531 -7.16 -6.67 27.14
N ARG A 532 -6.47 -6.72 26.00
CA ARG A 532 -5.62 -5.65 25.49
C ARG A 532 -6.27 -5.03 24.25
N GLY A 533 -6.03 -3.74 24.02
CA GLY A 533 -6.61 -3.00 22.90
C GLY A 533 -7.07 -1.61 23.32
N THR A 534 -7.76 -0.91 22.41
CA THR A 534 -8.30 0.44 22.66
C THR A 534 -9.82 0.50 22.66
N GLN A 535 -10.50 -0.59 22.29
CA GLN A 535 -11.95 -0.67 22.19
C GLN A 535 -12.50 -1.79 23.08
N PRO A 536 -13.72 -1.63 23.64
CA PRO A 536 -14.43 -2.72 24.29
C PRO A 536 -14.72 -3.88 23.34
N VAL A 537 -14.72 -5.10 23.86
CA VAL A 537 -14.99 -6.32 23.09
C VAL A 537 -16.04 -7.18 23.80
N GLN A 538 -16.81 -7.94 23.03
CA GLN A 538 -17.78 -8.88 23.57
C GLN A 538 -17.09 -10.18 23.98
N VAL A 539 -17.35 -10.64 25.20
CA VAL A 539 -16.74 -11.83 25.79
C VAL A 539 -17.83 -12.76 26.32
N LEU A 540 -17.72 -14.04 26.00
CA LEU A 540 -18.51 -15.10 26.61
C LEU A 540 -17.66 -15.79 27.68
N VAL A 541 -18.09 -15.68 28.94
CA VAL A 541 -17.53 -16.43 30.07
C VAL A 541 -18.52 -17.54 30.43
N ARG A 542 -18.07 -18.79 30.54
CA ARG A 542 -18.93 -19.90 30.96
C ARG A 542 -18.24 -20.83 31.94
N ALA A 543 -19.03 -21.48 32.79
CA ALA A 543 -18.60 -22.63 33.57
C ALA A 543 -19.40 -23.86 33.17
N LEU A 544 -18.69 -24.96 32.90
CA LEU A 544 -19.26 -26.24 32.53
C LEU A 544 -19.00 -27.26 33.62
N GLY A 545 -20.05 -27.75 34.26
CA GLY A 545 -20.04 -28.86 35.19
C GLY A 545 -20.89 -30.00 34.63
N ALA A 546 -22.20 -29.82 34.56
CA ALA A 546 -23.13 -30.85 34.12
C ALA A 546 -22.90 -31.25 32.65
N SER A 547 -22.55 -30.30 31.78
CA SER A 547 -22.17 -30.59 30.38
C SER A 547 -21.00 -31.57 30.27
N LEU A 548 -20.11 -31.63 31.27
CA LEU A 548 -18.93 -32.51 31.22
C LEU A 548 -19.29 -34.01 31.30
N GLY A 549 -20.46 -34.34 31.85
CA GLY A 549 -20.93 -35.72 31.89
C GLY A 549 -21.08 -36.35 30.51
N GLN A 550 -21.42 -35.54 29.50
CA GLN A 550 -21.54 -35.99 28.10
C GLN A 550 -20.18 -36.37 27.49
N PHE A 551 -19.09 -35.90 28.09
CA PHE A 551 -17.71 -36.21 27.69
C PHE A 551 -17.06 -37.28 28.57
N GLY A 552 -17.85 -37.98 29.40
CA GLY A 552 -17.38 -39.08 30.25
C GLY A 552 -16.62 -38.64 31.50
N VAL A 553 -16.68 -37.36 31.87
CA VAL A 553 -16.10 -36.87 33.13
C VAL A 553 -16.98 -37.32 34.29
N THR A 554 -16.39 -38.00 35.28
CA THR A 554 -17.06 -38.43 36.51
C THR A 554 -16.69 -37.50 37.66
N GLY A 555 -17.60 -37.29 38.62
CA GLY A 555 -17.39 -36.35 39.73
C GLY A 555 -17.48 -34.88 39.31
N GLN A 556 -18.16 -34.60 38.19
CA GLN A 556 -18.44 -33.26 37.72
C GLN A 556 -19.40 -32.52 38.66
N LEU A 557 -19.25 -31.20 38.70
CA LEU A 557 -20.16 -30.34 39.43
C LEU A 557 -21.53 -30.35 38.75
N ALA A 558 -22.60 -30.67 39.48
CA ALA A 558 -23.94 -30.86 38.90
C ALA A 558 -24.65 -29.55 38.51
N ASP A 559 -24.25 -28.45 39.15
CA ASP A 559 -24.88 -27.15 39.00
C ASP A 559 -23.83 -26.07 39.28
N THR A 560 -23.51 -25.26 38.26
CA THR A 560 -22.44 -24.27 38.32
C THR A 560 -23.00 -22.86 38.46
N ALA A 561 -22.32 -22.03 39.26
CA ALA A 561 -22.53 -20.59 39.32
C ALA A 561 -21.21 -19.86 39.04
N ILE A 562 -21.29 -18.74 38.33
CA ILE A 562 -20.14 -17.86 38.05
C ILE A 562 -20.39 -16.44 38.54
N ASP A 563 -19.34 -15.84 39.09
CA ASP A 563 -19.23 -14.42 39.38
C ASP A 563 -18.06 -13.82 38.60
N LEU A 564 -18.32 -12.80 37.78
CA LEU A 564 -17.30 -12.07 37.01
C LEU A 564 -16.91 -10.77 37.72
N TYR A 565 -15.61 -10.58 37.96
CA TYR A 565 -15.05 -9.42 38.66
C TYR A 565 -14.07 -8.61 37.81
N GLN A 566 -14.00 -7.31 38.12
CA GLN A 566 -12.89 -6.42 37.80
C GLN A 566 -12.32 -5.85 39.10
N GLY A 567 -11.12 -6.27 39.49
CA GLY A 567 -10.60 -6.01 40.83
C GLY A 567 -11.53 -6.62 41.89
N THR A 568 -12.05 -5.79 42.80
CA THR A 568 -13.03 -6.22 43.82
C THR A 568 -14.49 -5.98 43.42
N THR A 569 -14.74 -5.40 42.25
CA THR A 569 -16.08 -5.04 41.79
C THR A 569 -16.71 -6.22 41.06
N LEU A 570 -17.85 -6.69 41.56
CA LEU A 570 -18.68 -7.67 40.86
C LEU A 570 -19.37 -7.00 39.67
N LEU A 571 -19.12 -7.53 38.46
CA LEU A 571 -19.73 -7.04 37.23
C LEU A 571 -21.04 -7.77 36.94
N GLN A 572 -21.03 -9.10 37.02
CA GLN A 572 -22.19 -9.92 36.70
C GLN A 572 -22.09 -11.30 37.35
N THR A 573 -23.23 -11.92 37.63
CA THR A 573 -23.34 -13.29 38.17
C THR A 573 -24.39 -14.09 37.40
N ASN A 574 -24.22 -15.40 37.29
CA ASN A 574 -25.21 -16.30 36.68
C ASN A 574 -25.06 -17.72 37.26
N ASP A 575 -26.18 -18.40 37.51
CA ASP A 575 -26.25 -19.76 38.03
C ASP A 575 -27.15 -20.70 37.22
N ASP A 576 -27.57 -20.29 36.01
CA ASP A 576 -28.29 -21.09 35.01
C ASP A 576 -28.29 -20.29 33.68
N TRP A 577 -27.61 -20.74 32.64
CA TRP A 577 -27.36 -19.92 31.44
C TRP A 577 -28.63 -19.60 30.62
N ARG A 578 -29.67 -20.42 30.76
CA ARG A 578 -30.98 -20.17 30.12
C ARG A 578 -31.79 -19.10 30.84
N THR A 579 -31.42 -18.77 32.09
CA THR A 579 -32.02 -17.72 32.88
C THR A 579 -31.15 -16.48 32.76
N PRO A 580 -31.62 -15.41 32.10
CA PRO A 580 -30.81 -14.20 31.94
C PRO A 580 -30.38 -13.64 33.30
N ALA A 581 -29.09 -13.41 33.47
CA ALA A 581 -28.57 -12.64 34.60
C ALA A 581 -29.17 -11.22 34.59
N GLN A 582 -29.28 -10.59 35.76
CA GLN A 582 -29.78 -9.21 35.86
C GLN A 582 -28.88 -8.26 35.04
N GLY A 583 -29.44 -7.66 33.98
CA GLY A 583 -28.69 -6.82 33.04
C GLY A 583 -27.81 -7.59 32.04
N GLY A 584 -27.87 -8.92 32.03
CA GLY A 584 -27.10 -9.80 31.16
C GLY A 584 -27.82 -10.21 29.87
N ALA A 585 -27.09 -10.87 28.97
CA ALA A 585 -27.60 -11.36 27.70
C ALA A 585 -28.67 -12.46 27.84
N SER A 586 -29.52 -12.60 26.82
CA SER A 586 -30.52 -13.66 26.74
C SER A 586 -29.92 -15.02 26.35
N ALA A 587 -30.61 -16.11 26.66
CA ALA A 587 -30.25 -17.46 26.22
C ALA A 587 -30.10 -17.56 24.68
N ALA A 588 -30.92 -16.81 23.93
CA ALA A 588 -30.84 -16.74 22.48
C ALA A 588 -29.53 -16.08 22.01
N ALA A 589 -29.10 -15.00 22.65
CA ALA A 589 -27.82 -14.34 22.34
C ALA A 589 -26.62 -15.24 22.67
N ILE A 590 -26.66 -15.97 23.79
CA ILE A 590 -25.62 -16.94 24.14
C ILE A 590 -25.60 -18.10 23.14
N THR A 591 -26.76 -18.56 22.66
CA THR A 591 -26.86 -19.61 21.62
C THR A 591 -26.32 -19.13 20.28
N ALA A 592 -26.55 -17.87 19.91
CA ALA A 592 -26.06 -17.28 18.67
C ALA A 592 -24.53 -17.27 18.55
N THR A 593 -23.81 -17.31 19.69
CA THR A 593 -22.34 -17.45 19.69
C THR A 593 -21.84 -18.81 19.19
N GLY A 594 -22.71 -19.82 19.08
CA GLY A 594 -22.33 -21.20 18.79
C GLY A 594 -21.64 -21.91 19.96
N MET A 595 -21.53 -21.26 21.13
CA MET A 595 -20.77 -21.71 22.30
C MET A 595 -21.63 -21.77 23.58
N ALA A 596 -22.94 -22.01 23.46
CA ALA A 596 -23.79 -22.22 24.63
C ALA A 596 -23.41 -23.50 25.40
N PRO A 597 -23.57 -23.52 26.74
CA PRO A 597 -23.51 -24.77 27.50
C PRO A 597 -24.54 -25.81 27.01
N LEU A 598 -24.21 -27.10 27.15
CA LEU A 598 -25.09 -28.19 26.71
C LEU A 598 -26.14 -28.55 27.76
N SER A 599 -25.88 -28.24 29.03
CA SER A 599 -26.79 -28.45 30.15
C SER A 599 -27.36 -27.13 30.65
N ASP A 600 -28.62 -27.13 31.06
CA ASP A 600 -29.32 -25.94 31.54
C ASP A 600 -28.81 -25.46 32.91
N SER A 601 -28.24 -26.37 33.72
CA SER A 601 -27.65 -26.10 35.05
C SER A 601 -26.18 -25.64 35.01
N ASP A 602 -25.66 -25.42 33.80
CA ASP A 602 -24.38 -24.73 33.62
C ASP A 602 -24.61 -23.23 33.52
N SER A 603 -23.57 -22.43 33.78
CA SER A 603 -23.68 -20.98 33.86
C SER A 603 -22.88 -20.27 32.78
N ALA A 604 -23.41 -19.13 32.30
CA ALA A 604 -22.75 -18.32 31.29
C ALA A 604 -23.10 -16.83 31.39
N ILE A 605 -22.14 -15.98 31.04
CA ILE A 605 -22.23 -14.53 30.99
C ILE A 605 -21.69 -14.10 29.61
N LEU A 606 -22.53 -13.46 28.81
CA LEU A 606 -22.10 -12.74 27.61
C LEU A 606 -22.16 -11.24 27.90
N ILE A 607 -21.02 -10.56 27.82
CA ILE A 607 -20.86 -9.17 28.25
C ILE A 607 -19.81 -8.42 27.41
N THR A 608 -20.01 -7.12 27.19
CA THR A 608 -19.02 -6.26 26.54
C THR A 608 -18.11 -5.63 27.59
N LEU A 609 -16.79 -5.86 27.47
CA LEU A 609 -15.79 -5.43 28.45
C LEU A 609 -14.76 -4.50 27.81
N PRO A 610 -14.38 -3.38 28.47
CA PRO A 610 -13.23 -2.58 28.04
C PRO A 610 -11.89 -3.33 28.25
N PRO A 611 -10.78 -2.86 27.67
CA PRO A 611 -9.45 -3.37 27.98
C PRO A 611 -9.18 -3.34 29.49
N GLY A 612 -8.67 -4.45 30.05
CA GLY A 612 -8.53 -4.61 31.49
C GLY A 612 -8.28 -6.05 31.92
N ALA A 613 -8.00 -6.24 33.22
CA ALA A 613 -7.85 -7.56 33.83
C ALA A 613 -9.14 -7.99 34.54
N TYR A 614 -9.56 -9.23 34.30
CA TYR A 614 -10.82 -9.79 34.78
C TYR A 614 -10.60 -11.16 35.42
N SER A 615 -11.50 -11.53 36.34
CA SER A 615 -11.46 -12.82 37.02
C SER A 615 -12.86 -13.37 37.22
N THR A 616 -13.04 -14.64 36.90
CA THR A 616 -14.28 -15.37 37.07
C THR A 616 -14.10 -16.39 38.18
N ILE A 617 -14.97 -16.37 39.17
CA ILE A 617 -15.02 -17.36 40.24
C ILE A 617 -16.12 -18.36 39.93
N VAL A 618 -15.77 -19.64 39.82
CA VAL A 618 -16.72 -20.75 39.64
C VAL A 618 -17.02 -21.40 40.97
N ARG A 619 -18.31 -21.59 41.26
CA ARG A 619 -18.81 -22.25 42.47
C ARG A 619 -19.87 -23.28 42.12
N GLY A 620 -20.09 -24.23 43.03
CA GLY A 620 -21.29 -25.06 43.02
C GLY A 620 -22.45 -24.38 43.74
N LYS A 621 -23.66 -24.52 43.19
CA LYS A 621 -24.88 -24.13 43.89
C LYS A 621 -24.96 -24.83 45.24
N ASN A 622 -25.46 -24.13 46.27
CA ASN A 622 -25.54 -24.63 47.65
C ASN A 622 -24.19 -25.12 48.24
N ASN A 623 -23.06 -24.53 47.82
CA ASN A 623 -21.71 -24.93 48.24
C ASN A 623 -21.30 -26.36 47.82
N ALA A 624 -21.90 -26.89 46.76
CA ALA A 624 -21.46 -28.14 46.16
C ALA A 624 -20.03 -28.02 45.61
N THR A 625 -19.32 -29.14 45.56
CA THR A 625 -17.96 -29.22 45.01
C THR A 625 -17.89 -30.29 43.94
N GLY A 626 -17.09 -30.07 42.91
CA GLY A 626 -16.93 -31.04 41.83
C GLY A 626 -16.02 -30.53 40.73
N ILE A 627 -15.79 -31.35 39.71
CA ILE A 627 -15.01 -30.97 38.54
C ILE A 627 -15.81 -30.02 37.66
N ALA A 628 -15.24 -28.87 37.33
CA ALA A 628 -15.79 -27.91 36.37
C ALA A 628 -14.70 -27.41 35.42
N ILE A 629 -15.11 -26.89 34.27
CA ILE A 629 -14.26 -26.10 33.39
C ILE A 629 -14.73 -24.64 33.46
N VAL A 630 -13.79 -23.71 33.61
CA VAL A 630 -14.01 -22.27 33.38
C VAL A 630 -13.42 -21.87 32.04
N GLU A 631 -14.19 -21.16 31.23
CA GLU A 631 -13.78 -20.71 29.89
C GLU A 631 -14.12 -19.26 29.65
N ALA A 632 -13.28 -18.57 28.89
CA ALA A 632 -13.55 -17.22 28.38
C ALA A 632 -13.20 -17.14 26.90
N PHE A 633 -14.20 -16.78 26.09
CA PHE A 633 -14.10 -16.66 24.63
C PHE A 633 -14.27 -15.21 24.20
N LEU A 634 -13.54 -14.81 23.16
CA LEU A 634 -13.90 -13.63 22.40
C LEU A 634 -15.12 -13.97 21.54
N ALA A 635 -16.26 -13.31 21.77
CA ALA A 635 -17.47 -13.50 20.98
C ALA A 635 -17.43 -12.53 19.78
N GLN A 636 -17.57 -13.07 18.56
CA GLN A 636 -17.67 -12.30 17.32
C GLN A 636 -19.11 -12.19 16.83
#